data_AF-A0A931RBS7-F1
#
_entry.id   AF-A0A931RBS7-F1
#
_cell.length_a   1.000
_cell.length_b   1.000
_cell.length_c   1.000
_cell.angle_alpha   90.00
_cell.angle_beta   90.00
_cell.angle_gamma   90.00
#
_symmetry.space_group_name_H-M   'P 1'
#
loop_
_entity.id
_entity.type
_entity.pdbx_description
1 polymer ?
#
loop_
_entity_poly.entity_id
_entity_poly.type
_entity_poly.pdbx_seq_one_letter_code
_entity_poly.pdbx_strand_id
1 'polypeptide(L)'
;MSKTVSIGAGTLTTVAILLGALALFSYASADSTATDFESFTLGTVNGQDGWSSLGSVGSGCAIYDHAVVSNSYGFVEFGSKVLRISNAVTSGCFGDMTFSKSLIDEAGEVDSTSGGMSGGTRQPHFEAQFDFASTESTQQPGLFVSVSPDRGDGSRMSYLGFSDEPGGIDVIFYDTPGTGNPATFSPTTVATGLSRSTTHSAKFVIDYVDSASNDIVKIYIDGVLVHTGTTWENYFRFDSEASAEQSPRTTDDLIFRTGGGAAPDTAGNGFLFDNLSLLSGPMPPVTVTINKFIDGAQATAVSADSSAFPMSATWDAANIGAGSGSYDLDADGFNGDPTPYQAITSEMTSGADYSTYEVTGGAVVGADCSTGQPYALVGYSTGDTPVEAAGAPVSLTVPSFTGITGDKYVIVWNKICVPAPVHLSPADNSTLTSAALDKIDWTDVTDPALPMTYRYQSSNSSATNPDGSFTTPVYTSGPLAVSEIPTPGTPEGVYYWHVRAVDNDGNMSPWSDAWKVTVDNTPPAPPSLAEACETPGVAPAGYTLQNGTAGHDKVVLASMTMFVGLGGNDKVTGGDGNFIVCLGSGNDKVDLGDGDAVVDAGAGNDKVTVGNGGGTLFSMFGNNTIIAGDGGYTVTTGAGNDKITTGSGADTIDAGDGNNKVDAGGGDDSIMAQGGNDKINGQGGTDTCNAGGGFNVLTSCEL
;
A
#
# COMPACT_ATOMS: atom_id res chain seq x y z
N MET A 1 23.43 13.05 29.54
CA MET A 1 23.70 14.21 30.42
C MET A 1 23.10 15.41 29.70
N SER A 2 22.10 16.15 30.16
CA SER A 2 21.70 16.73 31.45
C SER A 2 20.23 17.20 31.23
N LYS A 3 19.28 17.37 32.14
CA LYS A 3 19.12 17.19 33.59
C LYS A 3 17.60 17.36 33.80
N THR A 4 16.91 16.38 34.39
CA THR A 4 15.53 16.52 34.84
C THR A 4 15.50 17.40 36.09
N VAL A 5 14.66 18.44 36.13
CA VAL A 5 14.37 19.22 37.33
C VAL A 5 12.90 19.01 37.71
N SER A 6 12.70 18.32 38.82
CA SER A 6 11.45 18.25 39.57
C SER A 6 11.32 19.49 40.45
N ILE A 7 10.16 20.16 40.46
CA ILE A 7 9.80 21.14 41.48
C ILE A 7 8.40 20.81 41.99
N GLY A 8 8.29 20.69 43.31
CA GLY A 8 7.13 20.15 44.03
C GLY A 8 5.94 21.09 44.15
N ALA A 9 4.81 20.47 44.51
CA ALA A 9 3.52 21.09 44.73
C ALA A 9 3.52 22.07 45.92
N GLY A 10 2.96 23.26 45.68
CA GLY A 10 2.58 24.24 46.69
C GLY A 10 1.45 25.10 46.13
N THR A 11 0.26 24.95 46.70
CA THR A 11 -1.00 25.60 46.31
C THR A 11 -0.96 27.13 46.44
N LEU A 12 -1.19 27.84 45.35
CA LEU A 12 -1.73 29.20 45.32
C LEU A 12 -2.85 29.27 44.27
N THR A 13 -4.08 29.48 44.72
CA THR A 13 -5.25 29.79 43.91
C THR A 13 -5.13 31.19 43.29
N THR A 14 -4.89 31.24 41.98
CA THR A 14 -5.12 32.41 41.14
C THR A 14 -5.63 31.93 39.79
N VAL A 15 -6.77 32.45 39.35
CA VAL A 15 -7.40 32.15 38.05
C VAL A 15 -6.45 32.60 36.95
N ALA A 16 -5.88 31.64 36.21
CA ALA A 16 -5.01 31.88 35.07
C ALA A 16 -5.77 31.55 33.79
N ILE A 17 -5.98 32.58 32.97
CA ILE A 17 -6.32 32.46 31.55
C ILE A 17 -5.15 31.72 30.88
N LEU A 18 -5.48 30.66 30.16
CA LEU A 18 -4.54 29.78 29.47
C LEU A 18 -3.91 30.54 28.28
N LEU A 19 -2.77 31.20 28.47
CA LEU A 19 -1.87 31.51 27.35
C LEU A 19 -0.94 30.31 27.16
N GLY A 20 -1.18 29.55 26.09
CA GLY A 20 -0.22 28.58 25.58
C GLY A 20 1.09 29.27 25.20
N ALA A 21 2.21 28.63 25.52
CA ALA A 21 3.53 29.12 25.18
C ALA A 21 3.74 29.05 23.65
N LEU A 22 3.44 30.15 22.95
CA LEU A 22 3.87 30.38 21.57
C LEU A 22 5.38 30.62 21.55
N ALA A 23 6.07 29.98 20.61
CA ALA A 23 7.38 30.43 20.17
C ALA A 23 7.23 31.88 19.67
N LEU A 24 7.79 32.83 20.41
CA LEU A 24 7.86 34.23 20.07
C LEU A 24 8.83 34.43 18.89
N PHE A 25 8.36 34.17 17.69
CA PHE A 25 8.66 35.08 16.58
C PHE A 25 7.69 36.24 16.70
N SER A 26 8.22 37.45 16.82
CA SER A 26 7.45 38.67 16.76
C SER A 26 6.79 38.77 15.38
N TYR A 27 5.54 38.32 15.24
CA TYR A 27 4.65 38.87 14.22
C TYR A 27 4.44 40.34 14.59
N ALA A 28 5.23 41.20 13.96
CA ALA A 28 5.07 42.64 14.10
C ALA A 28 3.82 43.09 13.34
N SER A 29 3.05 43.96 14.00
CA SER A 29 2.09 44.95 13.46
C SER A 29 0.88 44.45 12.68
N ALA A 30 0.02 43.61 13.29
CA ALA A 30 -1.40 43.74 12.97
C ALA A 30 -1.93 45.00 13.68
N ASP A 31 -2.54 45.91 12.94
CA ASP A 31 -3.24 47.07 13.47
C ASP A 31 -4.74 46.79 13.51
N SER A 32 -5.42 47.27 14.54
CA SER A 32 -6.84 47.00 14.71
C SER A 32 -7.56 48.12 15.45
N THR A 33 -8.83 48.27 15.14
CA THR A 33 -9.71 49.21 15.84
C THR A 33 -11.10 48.62 16.03
N ALA A 34 -11.83 49.11 17.02
CA ALA A 34 -13.19 48.69 17.29
C ALA A 34 -14.08 49.87 17.70
N THR A 35 -15.37 49.80 17.40
CA THR A 35 -16.39 50.79 17.80
C THR A 35 -17.68 50.10 18.22
N ASP A 36 -18.09 50.33 19.47
CA ASP A 36 -19.35 49.87 20.08
C ASP A 36 -20.35 51.02 20.33
N PHE A 37 -20.01 52.23 19.87
CA PHE A 37 -20.74 53.49 20.07
C PHE A 37 -21.02 53.91 21.53
N GLU A 38 -20.57 53.17 22.54
CA GLU A 38 -20.95 53.41 23.94
C GLU A 38 -20.38 54.72 24.49
N SER A 39 -19.21 55.12 24.00
CA SER A 39 -18.57 56.39 24.35
C SER A 39 -19.17 57.61 23.63
N PHE A 40 -20.02 57.40 22.61
CA PHE A 40 -20.52 58.46 21.75
C PHE A 40 -21.67 59.22 22.43
N THR A 41 -21.81 60.50 22.09
CA THR A 41 -22.99 61.30 22.40
C THR A 41 -24.09 61.05 21.37
N LEU A 42 -25.35 61.00 21.83
CA LEU A 42 -26.51 60.82 20.95
C LEU A 42 -26.63 61.99 19.97
N GLY A 43 -27.07 61.71 18.75
CA GLY A 43 -27.17 62.69 17.67
C GLY A 43 -26.12 62.44 16.59
N THR A 44 -25.17 63.35 16.40
CA THR A 44 -24.20 63.25 15.30
C THR A 44 -23.09 62.23 15.61
N VAL A 45 -22.65 61.45 14.62
CA VAL A 45 -21.44 60.61 14.74
C VAL A 45 -20.16 61.39 14.44
N ASN A 46 -20.28 62.54 13.77
CA ASN A 46 -19.15 63.30 13.24
C ASN A 46 -18.24 63.86 14.34
N GLY A 47 -16.93 63.63 14.20
CA GLY A 47 -15.91 64.15 15.11
C GLY A 47 -15.80 63.40 16.45
N GLN A 48 -16.43 62.22 16.55
CA GLN A 48 -16.38 61.37 17.75
C GLN A 48 -15.54 60.13 17.48
N ASP A 49 -14.55 59.87 18.34
CA ASP A 49 -13.62 58.72 18.23
C ASP A 49 -13.08 58.45 16.81
N GLY A 50 -12.68 59.51 16.09
CA GLY A 50 -12.14 59.38 14.73
C GLY A 50 -13.17 59.14 13.63
N TRP A 51 -14.44 58.93 13.97
CA TRP A 51 -15.51 58.89 12.96
C TRP A 51 -15.75 60.28 12.38
N SER A 52 -16.04 60.31 11.08
CA SER A 52 -16.35 61.54 10.37
C SER A 52 -17.64 61.41 9.58
N SER A 53 -18.35 62.51 9.44
CA SER A 53 -19.47 62.65 8.52
C SER A 53 -19.71 64.12 8.28
N LEU A 54 -18.91 64.67 7.38
CA LEU A 54 -18.71 66.09 7.19
C LEU A 54 -19.77 66.76 6.32
N GLY A 55 -20.93 66.12 6.09
CA GLY A 55 -22.12 66.66 5.40
C GLY A 55 -22.68 67.93 6.06
N SER A 56 -21.87 68.98 6.10
CA SER A 56 -22.00 70.15 6.93
C SER A 56 -22.61 71.29 6.13
N VAL A 57 -23.42 72.08 6.84
CA VAL A 57 -24.11 73.24 6.26
C VAL A 57 -23.06 74.23 5.75
N GLY A 58 -22.86 74.26 4.43
CA GLY A 58 -21.91 75.15 3.76
C GLY A 58 -21.05 74.49 2.67
N SER A 59 -20.91 73.15 2.64
CA SER A 59 -20.16 72.44 1.58
C SER A 59 -20.97 72.23 0.29
N GLY A 60 -22.28 72.53 0.30
CA GLY A 60 -23.19 72.28 -0.81
C GLY A 60 -23.74 70.85 -0.86
N CYS A 61 -23.33 69.99 0.09
CA CYS A 61 -23.78 68.61 0.20
C CYS A 61 -24.96 68.46 1.16
N ALA A 62 -25.79 67.44 0.93
CA ALA A 62 -26.97 67.17 1.74
C ALA A 62 -26.59 66.61 3.12
N ILE A 63 -27.37 66.95 4.15
CA ILE A 63 -27.26 66.31 5.48
C ILE A 63 -27.91 64.94 5.37
N TYR A 64 -27.15 63.89 5.61
CA TYR A 64 -27.64 62.51 5.56
C TYR A 64 -28.50 62.18 6.78
N ASP A 65 -29.47 61.28 6.60
CA ASP A 65 -30.26 60.78 7.73
C ASP A 65 -29.49 59.68 8.46
N HIS A 66 -28.67 60.12 9.40
CA HIS A 66 -27.90 59.25 10.27
C HIS A 66 -27.83 59.82 11.69
N ALA A 67 -27.72 58.96 12.70
CA ALA A 67 -27.45 59.40 14.06
C ALA A 67 -26.95 58.26 14.94
N VAL A 68 -26.15 58.60 15.96
CA VAL A 68 -26.01 57.74 17.13
C VAL A 68 -27.30 57.85 17.95
N VAL A 69 -28.00 56.74 18.13
CA VAL A 69 -29.29 56.66 18.83
C VAL A 69 -29.19 55.71 20.02
N SER A 70 -30.10 55.84 20.98
CA SER A 70 -30.23 54.82 22.04
C SER A 70 -30.77 53.52 21.43
N ASN A 71 -30.19 52.40 21.82
CA ASN A 71 -30.70 51.08 21.48
C ASN A 71 -32.01 50.80 22.23
N SER A 72 -33.10 51.33 21.68
CA SER A 72 -34.47 51.15 22.19
C SER A 72 -35.25 50.07 21.43
N TYR A 73 -34.58 49.39 20.50
CA TYR A 73 -35.16 48.42 19.56
C TYR A 73 -35.16 46.98 20.10
N GLY A 74 -34.41 46.72 21.18
CA GLY A 74 -34.43 45.44 21.89
C GLY A 74 -33.40 44.41 21.42
N PHE A 75 -32.44 44.81 20.59
CA PHE A 75 -31.30 43.97 20.20
C PHE A 75 -30.30 43.91 21.36
N VAL A 76 -30.14 42.74 21.96
CA VAL A 76 -29.32 42.57 23.18
C VAL A 76 -27.83 42.46 22.89
N GLU A 77 -27.49 42.13 21.64
CA GLU A 77 -26.12 42.08 21.13
C GLU A 77 -25.54 43.48 20.94
N PHE A 78 -26.39 44.49 20.79
CA PHE A 78 -26.00 45.90 20.74
C PHE A 78 -25.87 46.47 22.16
N GLY A 79 -24.99 47.46 22.28
CA GLY A 79 -24.82 48.24 23.49
C GLY A 79 -26.04 49.10 23.85
N SER A 80 -25.83 50.13 24.67
CA SER A 80 -26.87 51.13 24.96
C SER A 80 -27.06 52.14 23.81
N LYS A 81 -26.11 52.23 22.89
CA LYS A 81 -26.13 53.14 21.73
C LYS A 81 -25.74 52.39 20.47
N VAL A 82 -26.18 52.92 19.33
CA VAL A 82 -25.99 52.29 18.01
C VAL A 82 -26.03 53.36 16.92
N LEU A 83 -25.31 53.14 15.82
CA LEU A 83 -25.43 53.99 14.63
C LEU A 83 -26.67 53.60 13.84
N ARG A 84 -27.55 54.57 13.58
CA ARG A 84 -28.73 54.42 12.72
C ARG A 84 -28.52 55.23 11.45
N ILE A 85 -28.81 54.65 10.29
CA ILE A 85 -28.62 55.31 8.97
C ILE A 85 -29.68 54.88 7.95
N SER A 86 -30.13 55.81 7.12
CA SER A 86 -31.06 55.54 6.01
C SER A 86 -30.73 56.38 4.77
N ASN A 87 -31.23 55.95 3.61
CA ASN A 87 -31.27 56.73 2.37
C ASN A 87 -32.49 57.66 2.27
N ALA A 88 -33.04 58.15 3.38
CA ALA A 88 -34.06 59.21 3.35
C ALA A 88 -33.55 60.45 2.58
N VAL A 89 -32.24 60.69 2.66
CA VAL A 89 -31.51 61.68 1.86
C VAL A 89 -30.31 61.00 1.20
N THR A 90 -30.21 61.10 -0.13
CA THR A 90 -29.04 60.65 -0.90
C THR A 90 -28.30 61.85 -1.50
N SER A 91 -27.00 61.69 -1.74
CA SER A 91 -26.15 62.74 -2.34
C SER A 91 -25.07 62.11 -3.22
N GLY A 92 -24.56 62.90 -4.17
CA GLY A 92 -23.37 62.57 -4.95
C GLY A 92 -22.05 63.00 -4.30
N CYS A 93 -22.06 63.53 -3.09
CA CYS A 93 -20.84 63.97 -2.40
C CYS A 93 -20.17 62.81 -1.63
N PHE A 94 -19.25 62.12 -2.29
CA PHE A 94 -18.60 60.91 -1.75
C PHE A 94 -17.67 61.19 -0.56
N GLY A 95 -16.88 62.27 -0.61
CA GLY A 95 -15.91 62.59 0.45
C GLY A 95 -16.50 63.14 1.76
N ASP A 96 -17.82 63.35 1.82
CA ASP A 96 -18.52 63.90 3.00
C ASP A 96 -19.43 62.85 3.69
N MET A 97 -19.34 61.58 3.27
CA MET A 97 -20.13 60.47 3.80
C MET A 97 -19.74 60.10 5.23
N THR A 98 -20.46 59.15 5.84
CA THR A 98 -20.09 58.63 7.15
C THR A 98 -18.93 57.64 7.00
N PHE A 99 -17.76 57.99 7.54
CA PHE A 99 -16.59 57.14 7.60
C PHE A 99 -16.34 56.66 9.03
N SER A 100 -15.95 55.40 9.17
CA SER A 100 -15.49 54.87 10.45
C SER A 100 -14.16 55.50 10.86
N LYS A 101 -13.75 55.20 12.09
CA LYS A 101 -12.37 55.39 12.51
C LYS A 101 -11.43 54.58 11.61
N SER A 102 -10.40 55.23 11.08
CA SER A 102 -9.38 54.56 10.26
C SER A 102 -8.34 53.83 11.11
N LEU A 103 -7.78 52.77 10.54
CA LEU A 103 -6.55 52.12 10.98
C LEU A 103 -5.36 53.07 10.76
N ILE A 104 -4.32 52.91 11.57
CA ILE A 104 -3.01 53.52 11.38
C ILE A 104 -2.32 52.88 10.17
N ASP A 105 -2.20 51.54 10.20
CA ASP A 105 -1.61 50.77 9.11
C ASP A 105 -2.67 50.46 8.06
N GLU A 106 -2.47 50.92 6.84
CA GLU A 106 -3.36 50.64 5.71
C GLU A 106 -3.16 49.24 5.14
N ALA A 107 -4.17 48.73 4.43
CA ALA A 107 -4.05 47.52 3.65
C ALA A 107 -4.12 47.80 2.13
N GLY A 108 -3.37 47.07 1.33
CA GLY A 108 -3.36 47.20 -0.14
C GLY A 108 -2.14 46.54 -0.77
N GLU A 109 -2.13 46.47 -2.10
CA GLU A 109 -0.96 46.02 -2.87
C GLU A 109 0.24 46.97 -2.72
N VAL A 110 1.45 46.49 -3.05
CA VAL A 110 2.67 47.32 -3.01
C VAL A 110 2.56 48.57 -3.89
N ASP A 111 1.86 48.50 -5.03
CA ASP A 111 1.67 49.63 -5.94
C ASP A 111 0.37 50.43 -5.71
N SER A 112 -0.39 50.11 -4.66
CA SER A 112 -1.58 50.86 -4.27
C SER A 112 -1.24 52.29 -3.82
N THR A 113 -2.22 53.19 -3.91
CA THR A 113 -2.08 54.58 -3.47
C THR A 113 -3.01 54.89 -2.31
N SER A 114 -2.44 55.50 -1.26
CA SER A 114 -3.19 55.96 -0.08
C SER A 114 -3.84 57.33 -0.26
N GLY A 115 -3.52 58.02 -1.36
CA GLY A 115 -3.93 59.43 -1.52
C GLY A 115 -3.34 60.37 -0.45
N GLY A 116 -2.39 59.88 0.36
CA GLY A 116 -1.85 60.59 1.53
C GLY A 116 -2.75 60.53 2.77
N MET A 117 -3.77 59.66 2.79
CA MET A 117 -4.74 59.54 3.90
C MET A 117 -4.21 58.63 5.03
N SER A 118 -3.48 57.57 4.71
CA SER A 118 -2.82 56.72 5.70
C SER A 118 -1.43 57.24 6.10
N GLY A 119 -1.10 57.04 7.38
CA GLY A 119 0.21 57.39 7.97
C GLY A 119 1.06 56.21 8.41
N GLY A 120 0.60 54.97 8.22
CA GLY A 120 1.24 53.75 8.71
C GLY A 120 2.00 52.94 7.66
N THR A 121 2.24 51.67 7.98
CA THR A 121 2.89 50.69 7.12
C THR A 121 1.84 49.91 6.35
N ARG A 122 2.04 49.73 5.05
CA ARG A 122 1.11 48.96 4.22
C ARG A 122 1.15 47.47 4.52
N GLN A 123 -0.03 46.88 4.62
CA GLN A 123 -0.28 45.48 4.91
C GLN A 123 -1.01 44.79 3.73
N PRO A 124 -0.81 43.49 3.49
CA PRO A 124 -1.48 42.78 2.40
C PRO A 124 -2.88 42.25 2.76
N HIS A 125 -3.35 42.41 4.00
CA HIS A 125 -4.61 41.83 4.44
C HIS A 125 -5.46 42.85 5.20
N PHE A 126 -6.77 42.83 4.95
CA PHE A 126 -7.77 43.67 5.61
C PHE A 126 -8.98 42.84 6.03
N GLU A 127 -9.45 43.05 7.26
CA GLU A 127 -10.75 42.56 7.71
C GLU A 127 -11.60 43.70 8.23
N ALA A 128 -12.90 43.63 7.94
CA ALA A 128 -13.89 44.51 8.53
C ALA A 128 -15.14 43.72 8.89
N GLN A 129 -15.53 43.73 10.15
CA GLN A 129 -16.74 43.08 10.65
C GLN A 129 -17.62 44.08 11.37
N PHE A 130 -18.92 43.99 11.19
CA PHE A 130 -19.90 44.76 11.96
C PHE A 130 -21.19 43.97 12.08
N ASP A 131 -21.96 44.29 13.11
CA ASP A 131 -23.31 43.79 13.28
C ASP A 131 -24.32 44.79 12.72
N PHE A 132 -25.42 44.29 12.18
CA PHE A 132 -26.49 45.10 11.63
C PHE A 132 -27.89 44.57 11.97
N ALA A 133 -28.86 45.48 12.02
CA ALA A 133 -30.27 45.15 12.23
C ALA A 133 -31.18 46.20 11.59
N SER A 134 -32.50 45.96 11.60
CA SER A 134 -33.49 46.94 11.14
C SER A 134 -34.10 47.69 12.33
N THR A 135 -34.41 48.98 12.15
CA THR A 135 -35.19 49.73 13.15
C THR A 135 -36.65 49.29 13.21
N GLU A 136 -37.16 48.66 12.15
CA GLU A 136 -38.58 48.33 11.98
C GLU A 136 -38.81 46.82 11.82
N SER A 137 -39.91 46.32 12.38
CA SER A 137 -40.31 44.91 12.22
C SER A 137 -41.02 44.62 10.88
N THR A 138 -41.42 45.67 10.16
CA THR A 138 -42.02 45.61 8.83
C THR A 138 -41.11 46.24 7.79
N GLN A 139 -41.33 45.93 6.51
CA GLN A 139 -40.57 46.52 5.42
C GLN A 139 -40.59 48.06 5.49
N GLN A 140 -39.42 48.65 5.29
CA GLN A 140 -39.17 50.06 5.04
C GLN A 140 -38.96 50.25 3.52
N PRO A 141 -40.00 50.60 2.72
CA PRO A 141 -39.92 50.54 1.27
C PRO A 141 -38.83 51.44 0.68
N GLY A 142 -37.95 50.84 -0.14
CA GLY A 142 -36.86 51.55 -0.81
C GLY A 142 -35.66 51.85 0.09
N LEU A 143 -35.63 51.36 1.34
CA LEU A 143 -34.48 51.49 2.22
C LEU A 143 -33.27 50.76 1.62
N PHE A 144 -32.20 51.50 1.39
CA PHE A 144 -30.92 50.97 0.90
C PHE A 144 -29.74 51.71 1.53
N VAL A 145 -28.76 50.96 2.05
CA VAL A 145 -27.48 51.50 2.54
C VAL A 145 -26.37 50.61 2.02
N SER A 146 -25.23 51.18 1.66
CA SER A 146 -24.05 50.40 1.28
C SER A 146 -22.89 50.63 2.24
N VAL A 147 -22.17 49.57 2.59
CA VAL A 147 -20.95 49.61 3.39
C VAL A 147 -19.79 49.08 2.56
N SER A 148 -18.68 49.80 2.53
CA SER A 148 -17.51 49.48 1.72
C SER A 148 -16.23 49.75 2.50
N PRO A 149 -15.19 48.92 2.36
CA PRO A 149 -13.82 49.32 2.62
C PRO A 149 -13.45 50.56 1.79
N ASP A 150 -12.74 51.50 2.41
CA ASP A 150 -12.34 52.78 1.83
C ASP A 150 -11.04 53.29 2.48
N ARG A 151 -10.55 54.44 2.01
CA ARG A 151 -9.36 55.15 2.53
C ARG A 151 -9.72 56.55 3.05
N GLY A 152 -10.98 56.76 3.43
CA GLY A 152 -11.51 58.03 3.90
C GLY A 152 -11.83 59.11 2.84
N ASP A 153 -11.82 58.77 1.54
CA ASP A 153 -12.08 59.73 0.45
C ASP A 153 -13.29 59.39 -0.45
N GLY A 154 -13.90 58.24 -0.22
CA GLY A 154 -15.09 57.76 -0.94
C GLY A 154 -14.77 57.11 -2.29
N SER A 155 -13.52 56.74 -2.54
CA SER A 155 -13.10 55.98 -3.72
C SER A 155 -13.75 54.59 -3.80
N ARG A 156 -14.00 53.95 -2.65
CA ARG A 156 -14.62 52.63 -2.43
C ARG A 156 -13.88 51.46 -3.07
N MET A 157 -14.00 50.32 -2.41
CA MET A 157 -13.75 49.00 -2.97
C MET A 157 -15.06 48.29 -3.34
N SER A 158 -14.98 46.98 -3.58
CA SER A 158 -16.18 46.15 -3.61
C SER A 158 -16.93 46.27 -2.28
N TYR A 159 -18.26 46.27 -2.36
CA TYR A 159 -19.10 46.72 -1.25
C TYR A 159 -20.31 45.83 -1.05
N LEU A 160 -20.89 45.88 0.15
CA LEU A 160 -22.17 45.25 0.47
C LEU A 160 -23.27 46.30 0.44
N GLY A 161 -24.30 46.06 -0.35
CA GLY A 161 -25.57 46.79 -0.31
C GLY A 161 -26.59 46.03 0.52
N PHE A 162 -27.26 46.73 1.42
CA PHE A 162 -28.32 46.22 2.28
C PHE A 162 -29.63 46.81 1.79
N SER A 163 -30.59 45.97 1.37
CA SER A 163 -31.91 46.38 0.90
C SER A 163 -33.01 45.80 1.78
N ASP A 164 -34.01 46.61 2.15
CA ASP A 164 -35.17 46.13 2.92
C ASP A 164 -36.32 45.72 1.98
N GLU A 165 -36.39 44.42 1.69
CA GLU A 165 -37.31 43.82 0.70
C GLU A 165 -38.52 43.17 1.37
N PRO A 166 -39.66 42.94 0.69
CA PRO A 166 -40.85 42.38 1.34
C PRO A 166 -40.61 41.10 2.16
N GLY A 167 -39.62 40.28 1.75
CA GLY A 167 -39.23 39.03 2.43
C GLY A 167 -38.29 39.17 3.63
N GLY A 168 -37.65 40.32 3.83
CA GLY A 168 -36.60 40.52 4.84
C GLY A 168 -35.50 41.43 4.33
N ILE A 169 -34.34 41.39 4.97
CA ILE A 169 -33.17 42.16 4.53
C ILE A 169 -32.38 41.32 3.52
N ASP A 170 -32.15 41.87 2.34
CA ASP A 170 -31.27 41.29 1.33
C ASP A 170 -29.88 41.96 1.41
N VAL A 171 -28.83 41.15 1.26
CA VAL A 171 -27.45 41.62 1.20
C VAL A 171 -26.87 41.29 -0.16
N ILE A 172 -26.31 42.29 -0.83
CA ILE A 172 -25.85 42.21 -2.21
C ILE A 172 -24.39 42.66 -2.27
N PHE A 173 -23.52 41.79 -2.74
CA PHE A 173 -22.12 42.12 -3.01
C PHE A 173 -21.97 42.74 -4.40
N TYR A 174 -21.28 43.88 -4.50
CA TYR A 174 -21.06 44.60 -5.75
C TYR A 174 -19.56 44.67 -6.07
N ASP A 175 -19.21 44.13 -7.24
CA ASP A 175 -17.83 44.05 -7.70
C ASP A 175 -17.68 44.43 -9.18
N THR A 176 -16.45 44.65 -9.64
CA THR A 176 -16.07 44.95 -11.02
C THR A 176 -14.92 44.02 -11.48
N PRO A 177 -15.16 42.70 -11.59
CA PRO A 177 -14.08 41.73 -11.79
C PRO A 177 -13.41 41.79 -13.16
N GLY A 178 -13.99 42.46 -14.16
CA GLY A 178 -13.46 42.55 -15.51
C GLY A 178 -12.59 43.77 -15.77
N THR A 179 -11.73 43.69 -16.80
CA THR A 179 -10.89 44.81 -17.28
C THR A 179 -11.61 45.69 -18.31
N GLY A 180 -12.95 45.74 -18.26
CA GLY A 180 -13.77 46.50 -19.21
C GLY A 180 -13.64 48.00 -19.01
N ASN A 181 -13.88 48.77 -20.08
CA ASN A 181 -13.88 50.25 -20.03
C ASN A 181 -15.08 50.80 -20.84
N PRO A 182 -16.12 51.35 -20.18
CA PRO A 182 -16.26 51.44 -18.72
C PRO A 182 -16.44 50.06 -18.07
N ALA A 183 -16.05 49.93 -16.82
CA ALA A 183 -16.18 48.73 -16.01
C ALA A 183 -17.66 48.39 -15.82
N THR A 184 -17.95 47.11 -15.73
CA THR A 184 -19.32 46.62 -15.53
C THR A 184 -19.46 46.13 -14.10
N PHE A 185 -20.44 46.69 -13.38
CA PHE A 185 -20.80 46.21 -12.05
C PHE A 185 -21.47 44.83 -12.14
N SER A 186 -21.01 43.91 -11.31
CA SER A 186 -21.49 42.54 -11.20
C SER A 186 -22.12 42.31 -9.82
N PRO A 187 -23.39 42.70 -9.62
CA PRO A 187 -24.07 42.47 -8.35
C PRO A 187 -24.36 40.98 -8.13
N THR A 188 -24.09 40.49 -6.93
CA THR A 188 -24.41 39.13 -6.49
C THR A 188 -25.15 39.18 -5.16
N THR A 189 -26.40 38.70 -5.10
CA THR A 189 -27.12 38.56 -3.82
C THR A 189 -26.45 37.45 -3.01
N VAL A 190 -25.89 37.81 -1.85
CA VAL A 190 -25.13 36.91 -0.96
C VAL A 190 -25.95 36.44 0.25
N ALA A 191 -27.01 37.16 0.60
CA ALA A 191 -28.03 36.73 1.55
C ALA A 191 -29.39 37.31 1.15
N THR A 192 -30.47 36.58 1.45
CA THR A 192 -31.84 37.06 1.20
C THR A 192 -32.75 36.76 2.37
N GLY A 193 -33.71 37.66 2.63
CA GLY A 193 -34.75 37.44 3.62
C GLY A 193 -34.23 37.34 5.06
N LEU A 194 -33.11 37.98 5.38
CA LEU A 194 -32.61 38.04 6.76
C LEU A 194 -33.66 38.70 7.67
N SER A 195 -33.72 38.26 8.91
CA SER A 195 -34.76 38.65 9.86
C SER A 195 -34.57 40.10 10.31
N ARG A 196 -35.66 40.88 10.32
CA ARG A 196 -35.66 42.25 10.87
C ARG A 196 -35.63 42.30 12.39
N SER A 197 -36.01 41.21 13.03
CA SER A 197 -36.19 41.10 14.48
C SER A 197 -34.98 40.54 15.22
N THR A 198 -33.89 40.27 14.51
CA THR A 198 -32.65 39.74 15.06
C THR A 198 -31.47 40.54 14.56
N THR A 199 -30.40 40.53 15.35
CA THR A 199 -29.09 41.03 14.93
C THR A 199 -28.46 40.04 13.95
N HIS A 200 -27.83 40.57 12.91
CA HIS A 200 -27.04 39.81 11.93
C HIS A 200 -25.61 40.35 11.88
N SER A 201 -24.64 39.56 11.44
CA SER A 201 -23.25 40.02 11.26
C SER A 201 -22.82 39.95 9.80
N ALA A 202 -22.00 40.91 9.37
CA ALA A 202 -21.35 40.90 8.08
C ALA A 202 -19.84 41.10 8.26
N LYS A 203 -19.03 40.35 7.51
CA LYS A 203 -17.57 40.48 7.51
C LYS A 203 -17.00 40.47 6.10
N PHE A 204 -16.14 41.45 5.82
CA PHE A 204 -15.20 41.47 4.70
C PHE A 204 -13.87 40.87 5.15
N VAL A 205 -13.29 40.03 4.32
CA VAL A 205 -11.88 39.65 4.37
C VAL A 205 -11.30 39.90 2.99
N ILE A 206 -10.30 40.77 2.91
CA ILE A 206 -9.63 41.14 1.67
C ILE A 206 -8.17 40.73 1.76
N ASP A 207 -7.75 39.89 0.83
CA ASP A 207 -6.37 39.50 0.62
C ASP A 207 -5.88 40.25 -0.64
N TYR A 208 -5.00 41.24 -0.45
CA TYR A 208 -4.38 42.00 -1.53
C TYR A 208 -3.18 41.25 -2.07
N VAL A 209 -3.17 41.01 -3.38
CA VAL A 209 -2.12 40.23 -4.04
C VAL A 209 -1.47 41.12 -5.09
N ASP A 210 -0.14 41.22 -5.09
CA ASP A 210 0.54 42.08 -6.06
C ASP A 210 0.22 41.65 -7.50
N SER A 211 -0.09 42.61 -8.37
CA SER A 211 -0.40 42.51 -9.81
C SER A 211 -1.89 42.41 -10.15
N ALA A 212 -2.23 42.76 -11.40
CA ALA A 212 -3.62 42.89 -11.84
C ALA A 212 -4.49 41.63 -11.69
N SER A 213 -5.73 41.84 -11.24
CA SER A 213 -6.86 40.90 -11.32
C SER A 213 -6.74 39.66 -10.43
N ASN A 214 -6.17 39.78 -9.24
CA ASN A 214 -5.87 38.63 -8.38
C ASN A 214 -6.23 38.83 -6.90
N ASP A 215 -6.66 40.04 -6.50
CA ASP A 215 -7.18 40.31 -5.16
C ASP A 215 -8.39 39.41 -4.84
N ILE A 216 -8.47 38.95 -3.60
CA ILE A 216 -9.54 38.06 -3.14
C ILE A 216 -10.37 38.77 -2.07
N VAL A 217 -11.70 38.78 -2.26
CA VAL A 217 -12.65 39.29 -1.27
C VAL A 217 -13.57 38.17 -0.83
N LYS A 218 -13.54 37.81 0.45
CA LYS A 218 -14.44 36.83 1.07
C LYS A 218 -15.49 37.57 1.90
N ILE A 219 -16.75 37.20 1.70
CA ILE A 219 -17.89 37.77 2.43
C ILE A 219 -18.49 36.72 3.33
N TYR A 220 -18.61 37.06 4.61
CA TYR A 220 -19.28 36.24 5.60
C TYR A 220 -20.56 36.94 6.07
N ILE A 221 -21.64 36.18 6.20
CA ILE A 221 -22.90 36.60 6.83
C ILE A 221 -23.20 35.63 7.97
N ASP A 222 -23.46 36.15 9.16
CA ASP A 222 -23.69 35.36 10.38
C ASP A 222 -22.59 34.31 10.64
N GLY A 223 -21.33 34.68 10.34
CA GLY A 223 -20.15 33.82 10.50
C GLY A 223 -19.93 32.77 9.39
N VAL A 224 -20.81 32.69 8.40
CA VAL A 224 -20.71 31.71 7.29
C VAL A 224 -20.14 32.39 6.05
N LEU A 225 -19.11 31.80 5.41
CA LEU A 225 -18.61 32.25 4.11
C LEU A 225 -19.71 32.04 3.05
N VAL A 226 -20.25 33.12 2.52
CA VAL A 226 -21.35 33.08 1.53
C VAL A 226 -20.91 33.47 0.13
N HIS A 227 -19.76 34.12 -0.03
CA HIS A 227 -19.26 34.55 -1.33
C HIS A 227 -17.75 34.78 -1.34
N THR A 228 -17.12 34.50 -2.49
CA THR A 228 -15.73 34.89 -2.81
C THR A 228 -15.76 35.64 -4.13
N GLY A 229 -15.27 36.87 -4.14
CA GLY A 229 -15.18 37.77 -5.29
C GLY A 229 -13.84 38.50 -5.35
N THR A 230 -13.79 39.65 -6.02
CA THR A 230 -12.59 40.47 -6.19
C THR A 230 -12.79 41.89 -5.63
N THR A 231 -11.73 42.70 -5.65
CA THR A 231 -11.78 44.14 -5.33
C THR A 231 -12.04 44.95 -6.60
N TRP A 232 -12.16 46.27 -6.46
CA TRP A 232 -12.23 47.20 -7.59
C TRP A 232 -10.87 47.51 -8.21
N GLU A 233 -9.85 46.71 -7.94
CA GLU A 233 -8.51 46.84 -8.50
C GLU A 233 -8.56 47.07 -10.02
N ASN A 234 -9.30 46.24 -10.75
CA ASN A 234 -9.43 46.35 -12.20
C ASN A 234 -10.08 47.66 -12.66
N TYR A 235 -11.08 48.16 -11.94
CA TYR A 235 -11.68 49.45 -12.22
C TYR A 235 -10.62 50.56 -12.09
N PHE A 236 -9.87 50.57 -10.99
CA PHE A 236 -8.85 51.59 -10.78
C PHE A 236 -7.65 51.49 -11.73
N ARG A 237 -7.30 50.28 -12.16
CA ARG A 237 -6.20 50.04 -13.11
C ARG A 237 -6.57 50.37 -14.56
N PHE A 238 -7.79 50.08 -15.00
CA PHE A 238 -8.11 50.02 -16.43
C PHE A 238 -9.24 50.94 -16.89
N ASP A 239 -10.11 51.40 -15.99
CA ASP A 239 -11.24 52.25 -16.37
C ASP A 239 -10.78 53.69 -16.66
N SER A 240 -11.35 54.28 -17.71
CA SER A 240 -11.12 55.70 -18.02
C SER A 240 -11.78 56.64 -17.00
N GLU A 241 -12.82 56.20 -16.30
CA GLU A 241 -13.44 56.94 -15.19
C GLU A 241 -12.49 57.12 -14.00
N ALA A 242 -11.56 56.18 -13.79
CA ALA A 242 -10.52 56.25 -12.76
C ALA A 242 -9.24 56.99 -13.20
N SER A 243 -9.21 57.58 -14.40
CA SER A 243 -8.00 58.17 -15.01
C SER A 243 -7.33 59.30 -14.21
N ALA A 244 -8.04 59.91 -13.26
CA ALA A 244 -7.47 60.91 -12.36
C ALA A 244 -6.35 60.33 -11.46
N GLU A 245 -6.44 59.04 -11.11
CA GLU A 245 -5.43 58.33 -10.32
C GLU A 245 -5.58 56.81 -10.62
N GLN A 246 -4.86 56.37 -11.67
CA GLN A 246 -4.97 55.05 -12.28
C GLN A 246 -4.10 54.00 -11.56
N SER A 247 -4.39 53.76 -10.29
CA SER A 247 -3.71 52.81 -9.40
C SER A 247 -4.70 52.28 -8.37
N PRO A 248 -4.59 51.00 -7.95
CA PRO A 248 -5.45 50.45 -6.90
C PRO A 248 -5.38 51.29 -5.62
N ARG A 249 -6.47 51.24 -4.84
CA ARG A 249 -6.57 52.01 -3.61
C ARG A 249 -6.15 51.17 -2.43
N THR A 250 -5.66 51.82 -1.39
CA THR A 250 -5.56 51.15 -0.09
C THR A 250 -6.91 51.22 0.62
N THR A 251 -7.02 50.46 1.71
CA THR A 251 -8.14 50.51 2.63
C THR A 251 -7.65 50.59 4.06
N ASP A 252 -8.20 51.50 4.84
CA ASP A 252 -7.94 51.64 6.27
C ASP A 252 -9.22 51.94 7.08
N ASP A 253 -10.35 52.20 6.42
CA ASP A 253 -11.63 52.44 7.07
C ASP A 253 -12.82 51.84 6.31
N LEU A 254 -14.03 52.10 6.82
CA LEU A 254 -15.30 51.83 6.15
C LEU A 254 -16.05 53.12 5.84
N ILE A 255 -16.64 53.17 4.66
CA ILE A 255 -17.66 54.16 4.29
C ILE A 255 -19.07 53.55 4.39
N PHE A 256 -19.94 54.23 5.12
CA PHE A 256 -21.38 53.98 5.19
C PHE A 256 -22.10 55.00 4.32
N ARG A 257 -22.60 54.53 3.18
CA ARG A 257 -23.14 55.39 2.12
C ARG A 257 -24.64 55.22 1.95
N THR A 258 -25.32 56.35 1.86
CA THR A 258 -26.72 56.44 1.44
C THR A 258 -26.79 56.45 -0.09
N GLY A 259 -26.89 55.25 -0.67
CA GLY A 259 -26.93 55.03 -2.12
C GLY A 259 -28.36 54.86 -2.66
N GLY A 260 -28.47 54.63 -3.97
CA GLY A 260 -29.75 54.32 -4.63
C GLY A 260 -30.71 55.51 -4.76
N GLY A 261 -31.99 55.20 -4.96
CA GLY A 261 -33.06 56.20 -4.95
C GLY A 261 -33.31 56.70 -3.53
N ALA A 262 -33.63 57.99 -3.37
CA ALA A 262 -34.02 58.51 -2.06
C ALA A 262 -35.34 57.87 -1.60
N ALA A 263 -35.42 57.51 -0.32
CA ALA A 263 -36.60 56.94 0.32
C ALA A 263 -37.03 57.79 1.52
N PRO A 264 -37.65 58.97 1.31
CA PRO A 264 -37.89 59.96 2.37
C PRO A 264 -38.68 59.45 3.57
N ASP A 265 -39.54 58.44 3.37
CA ASP A 265 -40.34 57.82 4.43
C ASP A 265 -39.52 57.01 5.44
N THR A 266 -38.23 56.75 5.14
CA THR A 266 -37.28 56.10 6.07
C THR A 266 -36.64 57.07 7.06
N ALA A 267 -36.97 58.37 6.99
CA ALA A 267 -36.37 59.40 7.84
C ALA A 267 -36.55 59.10 9.34
N GLY A 268 -35.43 59.02 10.07
CA GLY A 268 -35.39 58.69 11.49
C GLY A 268 -35.39 57.19 11.80
N ASN A 269 -35.62 56.35 10.78
CA ASN A 269 -35.55 54.90 10.79
C ASN A 269 -34.36 54.44 9.92
N GLY A 270 -34.27 53.15 9.61
CA GLY A 270 -33.30 52.61 8.66
C GLY A 270 -32.63 51.33 9.15
N PHE A 271 -31.34 51.21 8.83
CA PHE A 271 -30.48 50.16 9.35
C PHE A 271 -29.70 50.65 10.58
N LEU A 272 -29.46 49.71 11.48
CA LEU A 272 -28.63 49.86 12.67
C LEU A 272 -27.29 49.18 12.42
N PHE A 273 -26.19 49.78 12.87
CA PHE A 273 -24.84 49.23 12.81
C PHE A 273 -24.14 49.40 14.16
N ASP A 274 -23.54 48.32 14.67
CA ASP A 274 -22.81 48.28 15.94
C ASP A 274 -21.67 47.25 15.88
N ASN A 275 -20.87 47.15 16.95
CA ASN A 275 -19.82 46.15 17.13
C ASN A 275 -18.84 46.10 15.93
N LEU A 276 -18.49 47.28 15.41
CA LEU A 276 -17.54 47.37 14.29
C LEU A 276 -16.14 46.98 14.77
N SER A 277 -15.44 46.14 14.00
CA SER A 277 -14.02 45.87 14.16
C SER A 277 -13.32 45.89 12.82
N LEU A 278 -12.20 46.60 12.73
CA LEU A 278 -11.29 46.60 11.58
C LEU A 278 -9.94 46.02 11.96
N LEU A 279 -9.30 45.35 11.02
CA LEU A 279 -7.94 44.84 11.16
C LEU A 279 -7.20 45.00 9.83
N SER A 280 -5.94 45.42 9.90
CA SER A 280 -4.97 45.28 8.81
C SER A 280 -3.75 44.54 9.35
N GLY A 281 -3.12 43.73 8.51
CA GLY A 281 -1.96 42.96 8.96
C GLY A 281 -1.34 42.07 7.90
N PRO A 282 -0.33 41.27 8.28
CA PRO A 282 0.20 40.26 7.39
C PRO A 282 -0.89 39.24 7.01
N MET A 283 -0.73 38.60 5.86
CA MET A 283 -1.58 37.49 5.46
C MET A 283 -1.64 36.42 6.55
N PRO A 284 -2.82 35.88 6.88
CA PRO A 284 -2.94 34.78 7.83
C PRO A 284 -2.03 33.60 7.44
N PRO A 285 -1.43 32.90 8.42
CA PRO A 285 -0.68 31.69 8.13
C PRO A 285 -1.62 30.63 7.55
N VAL A 286 -1.03 29.70 6.80
CA VAL A 286 -1.71 28.59 6.14
C VAL A 286 -1.23 27.26 6.68
N THR A 287 -2.09 26.26 6.59
CA THR A 287 -1.78 24.87 6.93
C THR A 287 -2.16 23.93 5.79
N VAL A 288 -1.52 22.76 5.77
CA VAL A 288 -1.98 21.64 4.96
C VAL A 288 -2.41 20.53 5.90
N THR A 289 -3.66 20.08 5.75
CA THR A 289 -4.22 18.95 6.49
C THR A 289 -4.22 17.70 5.60
N ILE A 290 -3.59 16.63 6.07
CA ILE A 290 -3.47 15.35 5.37
C ILE A 290 -4.28 14.32 6.15
N ASN A 291 -5.25 13.67 5.50
CA ASN A 291 -6.07 12.63 6.09
C ASN A 291 -5.89 11.29 5.38
N LYS A 292 -5.80 10.21 6.14
CA LYS A 292 -5.84 8.85 5.60
C LYS A 292 -7.27 8.35 5.44
N PHE A 293 -7.57 7.79 4.28
CA PHE A 293 -8.81 7.07 4.02
C PHE A 293 -8.51 5.62 3.63
N ILE A 294 -9.32 4.69 4.10
CA ILE A 294 -9.29 3.27 3.75
C ILE A 294 -10.71 2.86 3.34
N ASP A 295 -10.84 2.28 2.15
CA ASP A 295 -12.11 1.77 1.60
C ASP A 295 -13.25 2.82 1.62
N GLY A 296 -12.92 4.06 1.26
CA GLY A 296 -13.90 5.14 1.13
C GLY A 296 -14.20 5.94 2.40
N ALA A 297 -13.65 5.56 3.56
CA ALA A 297 -13.87 6.23 4.84
C ALA A 297 -12.55 6.65 5.50
N GLN A 298 -12.60 7.66 6.38
CA GLN A 298 -11.43 8.05 7.16
C GLN A 298 -10.93 6.88 8.00
N ALA A 299 -9.62 6.65 7.99
CA ALA A 299 -9.01 5.51 8.66
C ALA A 299 -9.17 5.60 10.19
N THR A 300 -9.31 4.43 10.79
CA THR A 300 -9.39 4.22 12.24
C THR A 300 -8.41 3.13 12.63
N ALA A 301 -8.10 3.00 13.92
CA ALA A 301 -7.23 1.93 14.41
C ALA A 301 -7.73 0.52 14.03
N VAL A 302 -9.05 0.35 13.83
CA VAL A 302 -9.64 -0.92 13.39
C VAL A 302 -9.44 -1.13 11.89
N SER A 303 -9.77 -0.14 11.06
CA SER A 303 -9.65 -0.27 9.60
C SER A 303 -8.21 -0.32 9.12
N ALA A 304 -7.28 0.20 9.91
CA ALA A 304 -5.85 0.21 9.64
C ALA A 304 -5.06 -0.87 10.42
N ASP A 305 -5.73 -1.72 11.22
CA ASP A 305 -5.08 -2.68 12.12
C ASP A 305 -3.95 -2.03 12.97
N SER A 306 -4.21 -0.80 13.41
CA SER A 306 -3.25 0.07 14.14
C SER A 306 -1.91 0.29 13.42
N SER A 307 -1.85 0.07 12.10
CA SER A 307 -0.64 0.28 11.28
C SER A 307 -0.31 1.77 11.16
N ALA A 308 0.98 2.08 11.04
CA ALA A 308 1.48 3.41 10.71
C ALA A 308 1.77 3.50 9.20
N PHE A 309 1.23 4.53 8.54
CA PHE A 309 1.41 4.74 7.10
C PHE A 309 2.50 5.79 6.85
N PRO A 310 3.67 5.38 6.32
CA PRO A 310 4.79 6.28 6.14
C PRO A 310 4.56 7.27 5.01
N MET A 311 4.80 8.54 5.30
CA MET A 311 4.64 9.67 4.39
C MET A 311 5.96 10.43 4.25
N SER A 312 6.09 11.15 3.15
CA SER A 312 7.16 12.12 2.92
C SER A 312 6.58 13.45 2.46
N ALA A 313 7.26 14.54 2.79
CA ALA A 313 6.87 15.88 2.37
C ALA A 313 8.07 16.76 2.05
N THR A 314 7.83 17.77 1.20
CA THR A 314 8.72 18.91 0.96
C THR A 314 7.95 20.19 1.20
N TRP A 315 8.61 21.22 1.71
CA TRP A 315 8.01 22.52 1.94
C TRP A 315 9.00 23.64 1.64
N ASP A 316 8.47 24.81 1.30
CA ASP A 316 9.20 26.08 1.29
C ASP A 316 8.29 27.19 1.80
N ALA A 317 8.60 27.73 2.97
CA ALA A 317 7.84 28.80 3.60
C ALA A 317 8.78 29.76 4.32
N ALA A 318 8.56 31.07 4.17
CA ALA A 318 9.48 32.09 4.67
C ALA A 318 9.76 32.00 6.18
N ASN A 319 8.77 31.60 6.99
CA ASN A 319 8.91 31.48 8.44
C ASN A 319 9.68 30.23 8.92
N ILE A 320 9.66 29.13 8.16
CA ILE A 320 10.29 27.85 8.56
C ILE A 320 11.41 27.39 7.61
N GLY A 321 11.63 28.11 6.51
CA GLY A 321 12.59 27.80 5.46
C GLY A 321 12.20 26.60 4.60
N ALA A 322 12.97 26.37 3.53
CA ALA A 322 12.82 25.19 2.67
C ALA A 322 13.33 23.91 3.33
N GLY A 323 12.61 22.81 3.15
CA GLY A 323 12.96 21.54 3.76
C GLY A 323 12.25 20.33 3.17
N SER A 324 12.63 19.17 3.70
CA SER A 324 11.96 17.88 3.42
C SER A 324 12.01 17.00 4.66
N GLY A 325 11.07 16.07 4.78
CA GLY A 325 10.94 15.21 5.95
C GLY A 325 10.05 14.00 5.71
N SER A 326 10.04 13.13 6.71
CA SER A 326 9.16 11.95 6.80
C SER A 326 8.30 12.07 8.05
N TYR A 327 7.07 11.55 7.97
CA TYR A 327 6.13 11.45 9.07
C TYR A 327 5.22 10.25 8.84
N ASP A 328 4.51 9.81 9.88
CA ASP A 328 3.55 8.71 9.76
C ASP A 328 2.13 9.24 9.96
N LEU A 329 1.17 8.66 9.24
CA LEU A 329 -0.25 8.74 9.58
C LEU A 329 -0.60 7.48 10.37
N ASP A 330 -0.83 7.61 11.68
CA ASP A 330 -1.08 6.49 12.58
C ASP A 330 -2.20 6.80 13.60
N ALA A 331 -2.44 5.89 14.53
CA ALA A 331 -3.53 6.03 15.50
C ALA A 331 -3.32 7.15 16.56
N ASP A 332 -2.10 7.65 16.72
CA ASP A 332 -1.74 8.64 17.75
C ASP A 332 -1.89 10.09 17.26
N GLY A 333 -2.02 10.29 15.95
CA GLY A 333 -2.07 11.60 15.31
C GLY A 333 -0.68 12.19 15.10
N PHE A 334 -0.57 13.49 14.85
CA PHE A 334 0.70 14.12 14.49
C PHE A 334 0.85 15.52 15.06
N ASN A 335 2.10 15.91 15.41
CA ASN A 335 2.44 17.27 15.88
C ASN A 335 1.60 17.80 17.07
N GLY A 336 1.12 16.92 17.93
CA GLY A 336 0.31 17.29 19.10
C GLY A 336 -1.19 17.41 18.81
N ASP A 337 -1.62 17.20 17.56
CA ASP A 337 -3.01 16.91 17.23
C ASP A 337 -3.28 15.42 17.45
N PRO A 338 -4.22 15.05 18.35
CA PRO A 338 -4.52 13.66 18.67
C PRO A 338 -5.50 13.00 17.68
N THR A 339 -5.87 13.68 16.59
CA THR A 339 -6.80 13.14 15.59
C THR A 339 -6.16 11.96 14.86
N PRO A 340 -6.69 10.73 14.99
CA PRO A 340 -6.08 9.55 14.40
C PRO A 340 -6.01 9.66 12.87
N TYR A 341 -4.88 9.21 12.32
CA TYR A 341 -4.58 9.12 10.90
C TYR A 341 -4.72 10.45 10.15
N GLN A 342 -4.46 11.54 10.87
CA GLN A 342 -4.40 12.89 10.36
C GLN A 342 -3.05 13.52 10.70
N ALA A 343 -2.54 14.33 9.78
CA ALA A 343 -1.43 15.23 10.03
C ALA A 343 -1.78 16.65 9.60
N ILE A 344 -1.45 17.63 10.42
CA ILE A 344 -1.52 19.05 10.09
C ILE A 344 -0.11 19.60 10.12
N THR A 345 0.28 20.34 9.09
CA THR A 345 1.57 21.03 9.09
C THR A 345 1.63 22.05 10.23
N SER A 346 2.84 22.40 10.67
CA SER A 346 3.01 23.67 11.38
C SER A 346 2.48 24.83 10.53
N GLU A 347 2.09 25.93 11.17
CA GLU A 347 1.71 27.15 10.47
C GLU A 347 2.83 27.61 9.54
N MET A 348 2.50 27.79 8.27
CA MET A 348 3.38 28.31 7.23
C MET A 348 2.94 29.73 6.88
N THR A 349 3.88 30.64 6.65
CA THR A 349 3.54 31.94 6.08
C THR A 349 2.84 31.77 4.74
N SER A 350 1.76 32.51 4.51
CA SER A 350 1.06 32.57 3.22
C SER A 350 2.03 32.83 2.06
N GLY A 351 1.79 32.19 0.92
CA GLY A 351 2.71 32.07 -0.20
C GLY A 351 3.63 30.84 -0.14
N ALA A 352 3.41 29.91 0.80
CA ALA A 352 4.21 28.70 0.96
C ALA A 352 4.01 27.67 -0.16
N ASP A 353 5.05 26.89 -0.45
CA ASP A 353 4.98 25.70 -1.30
C ASP A 353 4.96 24.44 -0.41
N TYR A 354 4.17 23.45 -0.78
CA TYR A 354 4.08 22.19 -0.05
C TYR A 354 3.76 21.01 -0.97
N SER A 355 4.47 19.89 -0.80
CA SER A 355 4.13 18.63 -1.45
C SER A 355 4.20 17.47 -0.45
N THR A 356 3.38 16.45 -0.64
CA THR A 356 3.43 15.24 0.19
C THR A 356 2.96 14.01 -0.57
N TYR A 357 3.51 12.85 -0.23
CA TYR A 357 3.14 11.56 -0.80
C TYR A 357 3.34 10.42 0.20
N GLU A 358 2.60 9.34 0.02
CA GLU A 358 2.77 8.09 0.75
C GLU A 358 3.96 7.29 0.22
N VAL A 359 4.79 6.81 1.14
CA VAL A 359 5.96 6.00 0.85
C VAL A 359 5.53 4.54 0.68
N THR A 360 5.39 4.11 -0.57
CA THR A 360 5.06 2.70 -0.91
C THR A 360 6.28 1.79 -0.95
N GLY A 361 6.09 0.49 -0.72
CA GLY A 361 7.13 -0.54 -0.83
C GLY A 361 7.74 -0.96 0.51
N GLY A 362 7.22 -0.44 1.62
CA GLY A 362 7.49 -0.92 2.97
C GLY A 362 6.66 -2.17 3.32
N ALA A 363 6.51 -2.44 4.62
CA ALA A 363 5.75 -3.57 5.13
C ALA A 363 4.22 -3.34 5.14
N VAL A 364 3.78 -2.07 5.21
CA VAL A 364 2.37 -1.71 5.44
C VAL A 364 1.62 -1.42 4.15
N VAL A 365 2.24 -0.69 3.21
CA VAL A 365 1.57 -0.22 2.00
C VAL A 365 2.36 -0.51 0.73
N GLY A 366 1.69 -1.15 -0.22
CA GLY A 366 2.17 -1.41 -1.58
C GLY A 366 1.68 -0.37 -2.58
N ALA A 367 2.29 -0.35 -3.76
CA ALA A 367 1.78 0.42 -4.90
C ALA A 367 0.46 -0.17 -5.45
N ASP A 368 0.28 -1.48 -5.27
CA ASP A 368 -0.95 -2.21 -5.52
C ASP A 368 -0.99 -3.44 -4.58
N CYS A 369 -2.06 -4.24 -4.63
CA CYS A 369 -2.21 -5.41 -3.77
C CYS A 369 -1.39 -6.63 -4.21
N SER A 370 -0.74 -6.59 -5.38
CA SER A 370 0.07 -7.71 -5.87
C SER A 370 1.41 -7.82 -5.17
N THR A 371 1.85 -6.77 -4.46
CA THR A 371 3.13 -6.71 -3.76
C THR A 371 3.10 -7.31 -2.34
N GLY A 372 1.93 -7.72 -1.84
CA GLY A 372 1.78 -8.50 -0.61
C GLY A 372 1.68 -7.72 0.70
N GLN A 373 1.64 -6.40 0.64
CA GLN A 373 1.33 -5.55 1.78
C GLN A 373 -0.17 -5.62 2.13
N PRO A 374 -0.54 -5.38 3.40
CA PRO A 374 -1.94 -5.39 3.84
C PRO A 374 -2.78 -4.25 3.25
N TYR A 375 -2.15 -3.18 2.78
CA TYR A 375 -2.83 -2.05 2.13
C TYR A 375 -2.18 -1.68 0.81
N ALA A 376 -2.94 -1.05 -0.08
CA ALA A 376 -2.43 -0.48 -1.32
C ALA A 376 -2.87 0.97 -1.47
N LEU A 377 -1.96 1.81 -1.99
CA LEU A 377 -2.27 3.19 -2.37
C LEU A 377 -3.21 3.17 -3.59
N VAL A 378 -4.36 3.81 -3.46
CA VAL A 378 -5.31 4.07 -4.55
C VAL A 378 -5.00 5.42 -5.21
N GLY A 379 -4.60 6.41 -4.41
CA GLY A 379 -4.17 7.73 -4.88
C GLY A 379 -4.49 8.83 -3.88
N TYR A 380 -4.59 10.05 -4.39
CA TYR A 380 -4.81 11.26 -3.63
C TYR A 380 -5.96 12.07 -4.20
N SER A 381 -6.64 12.82 -3.35
CA SER A 381 -7.50 13.93 -3.77
C SER A 381 -7.17 15.16 -2.93
N THR A 382 -7.43 16.33 -3.49
CA THR A 382 -7.09 17.62 -2.85
C THR A 382 -8.26 18.60 -2.94
N GLY A 383 -8.29 19.58 -2.04
CA GLY A 383 -9.28 20.65 -2.03
C GLY A 383 -8.93 21.76 -1.05
N ASP A 384 -9.72 22.83 -1.07
CA ASP A 384 -9.56 23.98 -0.17
C ASP A 384 -10.41 23.84 1.09
N THR A 385 -11.30 22.84 1.09
CA THR A 385 -12.06 22.37 2.25
C THR A 385 -12.01 20.84 2.37
N PRO A 386 -12.30 20.27 3.56
CA PRO A 386 -12.41 18.82 3.71
C PRO A 386 -13.43 18.17 2.78
N VAL A 387 -14.56 18.86 2.55
CA VAL A 387 -15.66 18.37 1.71
C VAL A 387 -15.26 18.33 0.23
N GLU A 388 -14.59 19.38 -0.24
CA GLU A 388 -14.06 19.42 -1.61
C GLU A 388 -13.01 18.33 -1.83
N ALA A 389 -12.07 18.16 -0.90
CA ALA A 389 -11.08 17.10 -1.01
C ALA A 389 -11.72 15.70 -1.04
N ALA A 390 -12.75 15.45 -0.22
CA ALA A 390 -13.48 14.19 -0.21
C ALA A 390 -14.31 13.94 -1.49
N GLY A 391 -14.82 15.01 -2.12
CA GLY A 391 -15.58 14.94 -3.36
C GLY A 391 -14.75 14.97 -4.65
N ALA A 392 -13.45 15.28 -4.56
CA ALA A 392 -12.57 15.43 -5.72
C ALA A 392 -12.14 14.08 -6.32
N PRO A 393 -11.87 14.01 -7.64
CA PRO A 393 -11.39 12.79 -8.28
C PRO A 393 -10.06 12.30 -7.69
N VAL A 394 -9.96 10.99 -7.45
CA VAL A 394 -8.74 10.35 -6.95
C VAL A 394 -7.72 10.17 -8.09
N SER A 395 -6.47 10.57 -7.85
CA SER A 395 -5.35 10.46 -8.80
C SER A 395 -4.07 9.99 -8.12
N LEU A 396 -3.23 9.24 -8.84
CA LEU A 396 -1.89 8.86 -8.36
C LEU A 396 -0.86 10.01 -8.47
N THR A 397 -1.25 11.17 -9.00
CA THR A 397 -0.39 12.35 -9.04
C THR A 397 -0.08 12.83 -7.62
N VAL A 398 1.20 13.00 -7.31
CA VAL A 398 1.66 13.53 -6.02
C VAL A 398 1.06 14.92 -5.78
N PRO A 399 0.34 15.13 -4.67
CA PRO A 399 -0.12 16.45 -4.24
C PRO A 399 1.05 17.43 -4.13
N SER A 400 0.96 18.55 -4.85
CA SER A 400 1.93 19.62 -4.85
C SER A 400 1.21 20.95 -5.02
N PHE A 401 1.41 21.85 -4.07
CA PHE A 401 0.84 23.18 -4.05
C PHE A 401 1.96 24.22 -4.06
N THR A 402 1.74 25.32 -4.77
CA THR A 402 2.69 26.44 -4.85
C THR A 402 1.99 27.73 -4.49
N GLY A 403 2.63 28.61 -3.73
CA GLY A 403 2.09 29.92 -3.37
C GLY A 403 0.77 29.82 -2.59
N ILE A 404 0.68 28.92 -1.62
CA ILE A 404 -0.54 28.64 -0.84
C ILE A 404 -0.96 29.88 -0.04
N THR A 405 -2.15 30.44 -0.32
CA THR A 405 -2.70 31.61 0.39
C THR A 405 -3.90 31.28 1.29
N GLY A 406 -4.32 30.02 1.34
CA GLY A 406 -5.34 29.52 2.25
C GLY A 406 -5.13 28.04 2.51
N ASP A 407 -5.72 27.52 3.58
CA ASP A 407 -5.55 26.12 3.98
C ASP A 407 -5.84 25.14 2.84
N LYS A 408 -5.07 24.05 2.80
CA LYS A 408 -5.26 22.96 1.82
C LYS A 408 -5.53 21.65 2.53
N TYR A 409 -6.31 20.81 1.87
CA TYR A 409 -6.67 19.48 2.34
C TYR A 409 -6.20 18.44 1.33
N VAL A 410 -5.55 17.40 1.83
CA VAL A 410 -5.11 16.23 1.07
C VAL A 410 -5.77 15.01 1.69
N ILE A 411 -6.39 14.15 0.88
CA ILE A 411 -6.79 12.82 1.29
C ILE A 411 -5.89 11.81 0.60
N VAL A 412 -5.30 10.92 1.39
CA VAL A 412 -4.52 9.77 0.94
C VAL A 412 -5.46 8.56 0.97
N TRP A 413 -5.83 8.06 -0.21
CA TRP A 413 -6.77 6.96 -0.37
C TRP A 413 -6.03 5.65 -0.47
N ASN A 414 -6.33 4.73 0.46
CA ASN A 414 -5.87 3.36 0.43
C ASN A 414 -7.05 2.41 0.40
N LYS A 415 -6.74 1.15 0.11
CA LYS A 415 -7.67 0.04 0.27
C LYS A 415 -7.01 -1.10 1.03
N ILE A 416 -7.83 -1.93 1.65
CA ILE A 416 -7.36 -3.20 2.23
C ILE A 416 -7.03 -4.16 1.08
N CYS A 417 -5.93 -4.87 1.21
CA CYS A 417 -5.55 -5.91 0.27
C CYS A 417 -6.00 -7.27 0.75
N VAL A 418 -6.69 -7.98 -0.14
CA VAL A 418 -7.09 -9.37 0.03
C VAL A 418 -5.83 -10.23 0.27
N PRO A 419 -5.74 -11.02 1.36
CA PRO A 419 -4.58 -11.86 1.61
C PRO A 419 -4.51 -13.04 0.64
N ALA A 420 -3.30 -13.56 0.41
CA ALA A 420 -3.12 -14.76 -0.41
C ALA A 420 -3.72 -16.00 0.28
N PRO A 421 -4.41 -16.90 -0.44
CA PRO A 421 -4.87 -18.16 0.14
C PRO A 421 -3.70 -19.06 0.55
N VAL A 422 -3.88 -19.84 1.61
CA VAL A 422 -2.88 -20.80 2.10
C VAL A 422 -3.26 -22.21 1.66
N HIS A 423 -2.33 -22.95 1.07
CA HIS A 423 -2.58 -24.33 0.65
C HIS A 423 -2.80 -25.28 1.84
N LEU A 424 -3.71 -26.23 1.67
CA LEU A 424 -4.06 -27.23 2.69
C LEU A 424 -3.70 -28.66 2.26
N SER A 425 -3.93 -29.01 0.99
CA SER A 425 -3.72 -30.37 0.49
C SER A 425 -3.52 -30.38 -1.04
N PRO A 426 -2.79 -31.36 -1.60
CA PRO A 426 -1.90 -32.31 -0.91
C PRO A 426 -0.66 -31.60 -0.37
N ALA A 427 0.03 -32.16 0.63
CA ALA A 427 1.23 -31.52 1.19
C ALA A 427 2.29 -31.22 0.12
N ASP A 428 2.96 -30.08 0.25
CA ASP A 428 4.03 -29.70 -0.67
C ASP A 428 5.14 -30.77 -0.73
N ASN A 429 5.67 -31.02 -1.93
CA ASN A 429 6.64 -32.06 -2.27
C ASN A 429 6.20 -33.51 -1.98
N SER A 430 4.91 -33.76 -1.76
CA SER A 430 4.41 -35.13 -1.56
C SER A 430 4.47 -35.96 -2.85
N THR A 431 4.61 -37.28 -2.67
CA THR A 431 4.46 -38.27 -3.75
C THR A 431 3.24 -39.13 -3.45
N LEU A 432 2.28 -39.16 -4.37
CA LEU A 432 0.98 -39.78 -4.20
C LEU A 432 0.64 -40.63 -5.43
N THR A 433 -0.20 -41.65 -5.26
CA THR A 433 -0.79 -42.34 -6.42
C THR A 433 -1.91 -41.48 -7.02
N SER A 434 -2.27 -41.75 -8.28
CA SER A 434 -3.42 -41.10 -8.94
C SER A 434 -4.73 -41.30 -8.18
N ALA A 435 -4.84 -42.39 -7.41
CA ALA A 435 -6.00 -42.69 -6.57
C ALA A 435 -5.98 -41.93 -5.22
N ALA A 436 -4.80 -41.54 -4.73
CA ALA A 436 -4.65 -40.80 -3.49
C ALA A 436 -4.75 -39.27 -3.68
N LEU A 437 -4.54 -38.77 -4.91
CA LEU A 437 -4.69 -37.37 -5.27
C LEU A 437 -6.16 -37.02 -5.58
N ASP A 438 -6.98 -36.90 -4.54
CA ASP A 438 -8.43 -36.63 -4.67
C ASP A 438 -8.75 -35.18 -5.05
N LYS A 439 -8.13 -34.21 -4.37
CA LYS A 439 -8.28 -32.78 -4.62
C LYS A 439 -7.04 -31.97 -4.26
N ILE A 440 -6.96 -30.77 -4.83
CA ILE A 440 -6.12 -29.68 -4.35
C ILE A 440 -7.01 -28.69 -3.60
N ASP A 441 -6.60 -28.28 -2.41
CA ASP A 441 -7.41 -27.52 -1.45
C ASP A 441 -6.60 -26.38 -0.83
N TRP A 442 -7.26 -25.27 -0.52
CA TRP A 442 -6.68 -24.09 0.13
C TRP A 442 -7.69 -23.41 1.07
N THR A 443 -7.20 -22.54 1.95
CA THR A 443 -8.03 -21.82 2.91
C THR A 443 -8.98 -20.87 2.23
N ASP A 444 -10.20 -20.77 2.77
CA ASP A 444 -11.09 -19.67 2.42
C ASP A 444 -10.51 -18.33 2.86
N VAL A 445 -10.50 -17.36 1.95
CA VAL A 445 -10.12 -15.97 2.24
C VAL A 445 -11.38 -15.18 2.58
N THR A 446 -11.31 -14.38 3.62
CA THR A 446 -12.38 -13.47 4.03
C THR A 446 -12.05 -12.03 3.65
N ASP A 447 -13.01 -11.33 3.07
CA ASP A 447 -12.93 -9.90 2.74
C ASP A 447 -14.32 -9.26 2.91
N PRO A 448 -14.43 -7.97 3.28
CA PRO A 448 -15.72 -7.27 3.32
C PRO A 448 -16.45 -7.23 1.96
N ALA A 449 -15.72 -7.22 0.84
CA ALA A 449 -16.26 -7.17 -0.52
C ALA A 449 -16.59 -8.58 -1.05
N LEU A 450 -17.71 -9.14 -0.56
CA LEU A 450 -18.23 -10.45 -0.98
C LEU A 450 -19.03 -10.39 -2.30
N PRO A 451 -19.06 -11.47 -3.11
CA PRO A 451 -18.47 -12.78 -2.87
C PRO A 451 -16.99 -12.89 -3.26
N MET A 452 -16.26 -13.72 -2.53
CA MET A 452 -14.89 -14.11 -2.90
C MET A 452 -14.91 -15.17 -4.00
N THR A 453 -13.96 -15.04 -4.93
CA THR A 453 -13.64 -16.06 -5.93
C THR A 453 -12.14 -16.35 -5.94
N TYR A 454 -11.75 -17.47 -6.55
CA TYR A 454 -10.35 -17.87 -6.64
C TYR A 454 -9.93 -18.09 -8.08
N ARG A 455 -8.62 -17.96 -8.33
CA ARG A 455 -8.00 -18.40 -9.58
C ARG A 455 -6.76 -19.21 -9.25
N TYR A 456 -6.45 -20.20 -10.09
CA TYR A 456 -5.21 -20.95 -9.98
C TYR A 456 -4.49 -21.00 -11.33
N GLN A 457 -3.17 -21.18 -11.27
CA GLN A 457 -2.39 -21.62 -12.42
C GLN A 457 -1.74 -22.94 -12.09
N SER A 458 -1.56 -23.79 -13.11
CA SER A 458 -0.89 -25.08 -12.96
C SER A 458 0.10 -25.32 -14.08
N SER A 459 1.15 -26.10 -13.78
CA SER A 459 2.17 -26.56 -14.72
C SER A 459 2.48 -28.04 -14.49
N ASN A 460 2.71 -28.81 -15.56
CA ASN A 460 2.97 -30.25 -15.50
C ASN A 460 4.24 -30.69 -16.26
N SER A 461 5.10 -29.73 -16.66
CA SER A 461 6.26 -30.00 -17.50
C SER A 461 7.54 -29.38 -16.95
N SER A 462 8.58 -30.20 -16.84
CA SER A 462 9.96 -29.77 -16.56
C SER A 462 10.56 -28.92 -17.70
N ALA A 463 9.92 -28.89 -18.88
CA ALA A 463 10.41 -28.14 -20.04
C ALA A 463 9.92 -26.68 -20.08
N THR A 464 8.84 -26.32 -19.38
CA THR A 464 8.27 -24.95 -19.42
C THR A 464 8.50 -24.14 -18.16
N ASN A 465 8.52 -24.76 -16.97
CA ASN A 465 8.94 -24.14 -15.70
C ASN A 465 9.45 -25.20 -14.72
N PRO A 466 10.70 -25.70 -14.86
CA PRO A 466 11.27 -26.72 -13.97
C PRO A 466 11.43 -26.27 -12.52
N ASP A 467 11.31 -24.97 -12.25
CA ASP A 467 11.51 -24.31 -10.95
C ASP A 467 10.20 -23.80 -10.30
N GLY A 468 9.04 -24.01 -10.92
CA GLY A 468 7.77 -23.50 -10.41
C GLY A 468 7.61 -21.98 -10.55
N SER A 469 8.36 -21.31 -11.43
CA SER A 469 8.32 -19.84 -11.60
C SER A 469 7.09 -19.30 -12.35
N PHE A 470 6.25 -20.16 -12.95
CA PHE A 470 5.05 -19.80 -13.71
C PHE A 470 5.23 -18.69 -14.77
N THR A 471 6.44 -18.50 -15.30
CA THR A 471 6.72 -17.46 -16.31
C THR A 471 6.00 -17.72 -17.65
N THR A 472 5.71 -19.00 -17.92
CA THR A 472 4.82 -19.47 -19.00
C THR A 472 3.86 -20.53 -18.44
N PRO A 473 2.75 -20.12 -17.79
CA PRO A 473 1.86 -21.08 -17.14
C PRO A 473 1.19 -21.95 -18.21
N VAL A 474 1.15 -23.27 -17.96
CA VAL A 474 0.51 -24.22 -18.89
C VAL A 474 -1.01 -24.06 -18.88
N TYR A 475 -1.57 -23.67 -17.74
CA TYR A 475 -3.00 -23.40 -17.59
C TYR A 475 -3.27 -22.30 -16.57
N THR A 476 -4.32 -21.50 -16.82
CA THR A 476 -4.89 -20.52 -15.87
C THR A 476 -6.39 -20.71 -15.83
N SER A 477 -6.96 -20.84 -14.64
CA SER A 477 -8.40 -21.03 -14.49
C SER A 477 -9.22 -19.77 -14.70
N GLY A 478 -10.50 -19.95 -14.99
CA GLY A 478 -11.52 -18.93 -14.72
C GLY A 478 -11.76 -18.74 -13.21
N PRO A 479 -12.68 -17.85 -12.82
CA PRO A 479 -13.08 -17.67 -11.43
C PRO A 479 -13.70 -18.95 -10.85
N LEU A 480 -13.25 -19.35 -9.67
CA LEU A 480 -13.75 -20.49 -8.89
C LEU A 480 -14.48 -19.97 -7.66
N ALA A 481 -15.69 -20.46 -7.40
CA ALA A 481 -16.49 -20.04 -6.24
C ALA A 481 -16.18 -20.84 -4.95
N VAL A 482 -15.34 -21.87 -5.07
CA VAL A 482 -14.94 -22.76 -3.97
C VAL A 482 -13.42 -22.81 -3.90
N SER A 483 -12.89 -23.04 -2.69
CA SER A 483 -11.45 -23.07 -2.41
C SER A 483 -10.79 -24.43 -2.69
N GLU A 484 -11.33 -25.20 -3.64
CA GLU A 484 -10.83 -26.53 -3.96
C GLU A 484 -11.04 -26.90 -5.43
N ILE A 485 -10.22 -27.83 -5.92
CA ILE A 485 -10.35 -28.43 -7.25
C ILE A 485 -10.25 -29.96 -7.11
N PRO A 486 -11.29 -30.71 -7.51
CA PRO A 486 -11.20 -32.16 -7.63
C PRO A 486 -10.17 -32.55 -8.70
N THR A 487 -9.26 -33.46 -8.36
CA THR A 487 -8.19 -33.96 -9.24
C THR A 487 -8.20 -35.48 -9.51
N PRO A 488 -9.37 -36.16 -9.55
CA PRO A 488 -9.38 -37.61 -9.73
C PRO A 488 -8.84 -38.00 -11.11
N GLY A 489 -7.99 -39.04 -11.14
CA GLY A 489 -7.44 -39.57 -12.39
C GLY A 489 -6.30 -38.74 -12.99
N THR A 490 -5.67 -37.87 -12.19
CA THR A 490 -4.45 -37.15 -12.59
C THR A 490 -3.36 -38.15 -13.05
N PRO A 491 -2.84 -38.04 -14.28
CA PRO A 491 -1.79 -38.94 -14.79
C PRO A 491 -0.48 -38.84 -14.00
N GLU A 492 0.37 -39.86 -14.11
CA GLU A 492 1.72 -39.82 -13.56
C GLU A 492 2.51 -38.61 -14.06
N GLY A 493 3.28 -37.99 -13.16
CA GLY A 493 4.04 -36.79 -13.47
C GLY A 493 4.22 -35.85 -12.28
N VAL A 494 4.93 -34.76 -12.52
CA VAL A 494 5.17 -33.70 -11.53
C VAL A 494 4.30 -32.50 -11.85
N TYR A 495 3.52 -32.05 -10.88
CA TYR A 495 2.59 -30.93 -11.03
C TYR A 495 2.92 -29.83 -10.03
N TYR A 496 2.87 -28.59 -10.51
CA TYR A 496 3.01 -27.38 -9.72
C TYR A 496 1.72 -26.58 -9.81
N TRP A 497 1.31 -25.94 -8.70
CA TRP A 497 0.21 -24.99 -8.71
C TRP A 497 0.41 -23.88 -7.68
N HIS A 498 -0.30 -22.77 -7.90
CA HIS A 498 -0.44 -21.66 -6.98
C HIS A 498 -1.80 -21.00 -7.21
N VAL A 499 -2.33 -20.35 -6.17
CA VAL A 499 -3.70 -19.83 -6.13
C VAL A 499 -3.71 -18.38 -5.67
N ARG A 500 -4.77 -17.65 -6.02
CA ARG A 500 -5.04 -16.32 -5.48
C ARG A 500 -6.53 -16.09 -5.31
N ALA A 501 -6.88 -15.23 -4.37
CA ALA A 501 -8.23 -14.76 -4.15
C ALA A 501 -8.51 -13.50 -4.98
N VAL A 502 -9.78 -13.32 -5.33
CA VAL A 502 -10.31 -12.15 -6.01
C VAL A 502 -11.64 -11.78 -5.33
N ASP A 503 -11.73 -10.56 -4.81
CA ASP A 503 -12.96 -10.05 -4.20
C ASP A 503 -13.98 -9.59 -5.25
N ASN A 504 -15.15 -9.10 -4.80
CA ASN A 504 -16.21 -8.65 -5.67
C ASN A 504 -15.88 -7.34 -6.43
N ASP A 505 -14.97 -6.53 -5.90
CA ASP A 505 -14.52 -5.28 -6.53
C ASP A 505 -13.39 -5.53 -7.54
N GLY A 506 -12.94 -6.78 -7.66
CA GLY A 506 -11.92 -7.24 -8.60
C GLY A 506 -10.50 -7.08 -8.09
N ASN A 507 -10.30 -6.76 -6.81
CA ASN A 507 -8.98 -6.75 -6.19
C ASN A 507 -8.47 -8.19 -6.08
N MET A 508 -7.21 -8.36 -6.45
CA MET A 508 -6.57 -9.67 -6.48
C MET A 508 -5.50 -9.72 -5.40
N SER A 509 -5.50 -10.80 -4.61
CA SER A 509 -4.39 -11.08 -3.70
C SER A 509 -3.10 -11.33 -4.49
N PRO A 510 -1.93 -11.30 -3.83
CA PRO A 510 -0.76 -11.98 -4.34
C PRO A 510 -1.06 -13.44 -4.64
N TRP A 511 -0.25 -14.05 -5.49
CA TRP A 511 -0.24 -15.50 -5.61
C TRP A 511 0.29 -16.13 -4.33
N SER A 512 -0.27 -17.27 -3.94
CA SER A 512 0.32 -18.15 -2.93
C SER A 512 1.70 -18.66 -3.38
N ASP A 513 2.47 -19.18 -2.43
CA ASP A 513 3.65 -19.97 -2.77
C ASP A 513 3.28 -21.14 -3.68
N ALA A 514 4.17 -21.45 -4.62
CA ALA A 514 4.01 -22.59 -5.51
C ALA A 514 4.18 -23.90 -4.74
N TRP A 515 3.17 -24.77 -4.77
CA TRP A 515 3.28 -26.14 -4.24
C TRP A 515 3.51 -27.14 -5.37
N LYS A 516 4.18 -28.25 -5.02
CA LYS A 516 4.54 -29.36 -5.90
C LYS A 516 3.97 -30.68 -5.40
N VAL A 517 3.48 -31.50 -6.32
CA VAL A 517 3.13 -32.91 -6.06
C VAL A 517 3.70 -33.80 -7.17
N THR A 518 4.17 -34.99 -6.80
CA THR A 518 4.54 -36.05 -7.73
C THR A 518 3.47 -37.13 -7.72
N VAL A 519 2.90 -37.45 -8.88
CA VAL A 519 2.00 -38.58 -9.06
C VAL A 519 2.80 -39.77 -9.55
N ASP A 520 2.86 -40.83 -8.75
CA ASP A 520 3.61 -42.06 -9.00
C ASP A 520 2.77 -43.28 -8.63
N ASN A 521 2.46 -44.14 -9.60
CA ASN A 521 1.79 -45.42 -9.37
C ASN A 521 2.74 -46.62 -9.50
N THR A 522 4.05 -46.41 -9.66
CA THR A 522 5.03 -47.50 -9.74
C THR A 522 5.35 -48.07 -8.36
N PRO A 523 5.14 -49.38 -8.13
CA PRO A 523 5.53 -50.01 -6.87
C PRO A 523 7.07 -50.07 -6.74
N PRO A 524 7.65 -49.82 -5.55
CA PRO A 524 9.08 -50.02 -5.35
C PRO A 524 9.48 -51.50 -5.49
N ALA A 525 10.62 -51.76 -6.12
CA ALA A 525 11.15 -53.12 -6.30
C ALA A 525 11.87 -53.63 -5.02
N PRO A 526 11.73 -54.91 -4.63
CA PRO A 526 12.47 -55.49 -3.52
C PRO A 526 13.97 -55.68 -3.85
N PRO A 527 14.91 -55.53 -2.90
CA PRO A 527 16.34 -55.75 -3.13
C PRO A 527 16.69 -57.24 -3.33
N SER A 528 17.65 -57.54 -4.22
CA SER A 528 18.06 -58.91 -4.59
C SER A 528 19.34 -59.38 -3.89
N LEU A 529 19.50 -60.69 -3.68
CA LEU A 529 20.65 -61.33 -3.01
C LEU A 529 21.98 -61.24 -3.80
N ALA A 530 21.94 -60.86 -5.09
CA ALA A 530 23.09 -60.92 -6.00
C ALA A 530 24.13 -59.80 -5.79
N GLU A 531 23.76 -58.67 -5.17
CA GLU A 531 24.66 -57.51 -4.98
C GLU A 531 25.48 -57.60 -3.67
N ALA A 532 25.30 -58.65 -2.86
CA ALA A 532 25.86 -58.73 -1.50
C ALA A 532 27.40 -58.77 -1.45
N CYS A 533 28.07 -59.26 -2.49
CA CYS A 533 29.55 -59.26 -2.57
C CYS A 533 30.13 -57.95 -3.12
N GLU A 534 29.33 -57.04 -3.69
CA GLU A 534 29.81 -55.73 -4.19
C GLU A 534 30.06 -54.70 -3.07
N THR A 535 29.51 -54.92 -1.88
CA THR A 535 29.81 -54.16 -0.66
C THR A 535 30.39 -55.05 0.44
N PRO A 536 31.66 -55.51 0.32
CA PRO A 536 32.27 -56.37 1.32
C PRO A 536 32.22 -55.75 2.72
N GLY A 537 31.68 -56.50 3.70
CA GLY A 537 31.72 -56.12 5.12
C GLY A 537 30.39 -55.72 5.77
N VAL A 538 29.27 -55.76 5.03
CA VAL A 538 27.91 -55.65 5.61
C VAL A 538 27.08 -56.87 5.20
N ALA A 539 26.68 -57.68 6.18
CA ALA A 539 25.80 -58.81 5.91
C ALA A 539 24.35 -58.32 5.67
N PRO A 540 23.66 -58.87 4.64
CA PRO A 540 22.22 -58.67 4.47
C PRO A 540 21.43 -59.08 5.72
N ALA A 541 20.22 -58.52 5.87
CA ALA A 541 19.36 -58.84 6.99
C ALA A 541 19.11 -60.36 7.08
N GLY A 542 19.43 -60.95 8.24
CA GLY A 542 19.29 -62.39 8.49
C GLY A 542 20.58 -63.19 8.36
N TYR A 543 21.65 -62.63 7.77
CA TYR A 543 22.96 -63.28 7.68
C TYR A 543 23.90 -62.85 8.81
N THR A 544 24.67 -63.80 9.32
CA THR A 544 25.79 -63.53 10.23
C THR A 544 27.04 -63.24 9.42
N LEU A 545 27.68 -62.09 9.63
CA LEU A 545 28.95 -61.76 8.97
C LEU A 545 30.14 -62.46 9.66
N GLN A 546 30.97 -63.14 8.87
CA GLN A 546 32.25 -63.70 9.26
C GLN A 546 33.35 -63.22 8.31
N ASN A 547 34.37 -62.55 8.85
CA ASN A 547 35.50 -62.06 8.06
C ASN A 547 36.72 -62.97 8.23
N GLY A 548 37.40 -63.24 7.12
CA GLY A 548 38.69 -63.90 7.00
C GLY A 548 39.86 -62.91 7.04
N THR A 549 41.00 -63.35 6.53
CA THR A 549 42.24 -62.61 6.39
C THR A 549 42.72 -62.68 4.95
N ALA A 550 43.54 -61.73 4.50
CA ALA A 550 44.16 -61.79 3.16
C ALA A 550 45.18 -62.95 2.97
N GLY A 551 45.21 -63.92 3.88
CA GLY A 551 46.07 -65.11 3.85
C GLY A 551 45.28 -66.36 3.48
N HIS A 552 45.85 -67.55 3.66
CA HIS A 552 45.14 -68.80 3.37
C HIS A 552 44.23 -69.19 4.53
N ASP A 553 42.94 -68.94 4.40
CA ASP A 553 41.96 -69.28 5.42
C ASP A 553 41.39 -70.69 5.24
N LYS A 554 41.03 -71.32 6.36
CA LYS A 554 40.30 -72.59 6.38
C LYS A 554 39.11 -72.45 7.31
N VAL A 555 37.91 -72.38 6.74
CA VAL A 555 36.69 -71.98 7.44
C VAL A 555 35.60 -73.02 7.30
N VAL A 556 34.85 -73.22 8.38
CA VAL A 556 33.59 -73.98 8.37
C VAL A 556 32.45 -73.03 8.73
N LEU A 557 31.46 -72.89 7.85
CA LEU A 557 30.34 -71.97 7.98
C LEU A 557 29.12 -72.64 8.61
N ALA A 558 28.39 -71.87 9.43
CA ALA A 558 27.04 -72.22 9.87
C ALA A 558 26.00 -71.68 8.86
N SER A 559 24.79 -72.25 8.86
CA SER A 559 23.68 -71.74 8.02
C SER A 559 23.43 -70.24 8.26
N MET A 560 22.99 -69.52 7.23
CA MET A 560 22.76 -68.06 7.24
C MET A 560 24.04 -67.28 7.60
N THR A 561 25.17 -67.65 6.99
CA THR A 561 26.45 -66.95 7.17
C THR A 561 26.90 -66.29 5.87
N MET A 562 27.37 -65.05 5.99
CA MET A 562 28.16 -64.37 4.98
C MET A 562 29.64 -64.47 5.36
N PHE A 563 30.47 -65.07 4.50
CA PHE A 563 31.92 -65.12 4.67
C PHE A 563 32.63 -64.19 3.69
N VAL A 564 33.61 -63.43 4.18
CA VAL A 564 34.46 -62.55 3.35
C VAL A 564 35.94 -62.90 3.56
N GLY A 565 36.60 -63.51 2.57
CA GLY A 565 37.98 -64.01 2.62
C GLY A 565 39.05 -62.92 2.53
N LEU A 566 38.90 -61.95 1.63
CA LEU A 566 39.88 -60.87 1.35
C LEU A 566 41.14 -61.31 0.58
N GLY A 567 41.12 -62.50 -0.04
CA GLY A 567 42.17 -63.08 -0.88
C GLY A 567 43.07 -64.09 -0.16
N GLY A 568 43.96 -64.72 -0.91
CA GLY A 568 44.68 -65.94 -0.50
C GLY A 568 43.94 -67.19 -0.97
N ASN A 569 44.65 -68.33 -1.12
CA ASN A 569 44.05 -69.63 -1.41
C ASN A 569 43.22 -70.15 -0.21
N ASP A 570 41.92 -69.91 -0.23
CA ASP A 570 40.99 -70.20 0.84
C ASP A 570 40.32 -71.56 0.70
N LYS A 571 39.95 -72.14 1.85
CA LYS A 571 39.14 -73.35 1.91
C LYS A 571 37.92 -73.13 2.79
N VAL A 572 36.76 -72.99 2.17
CA VAL A 572 35.47 -72.81 2.83
C VAL A 572 34.66 -74.11 2.74
N THR A 573 34.08 -74.52 3.86
CA THR A 573 33.16 -75.66 3.93
C THR A 573 31.90 -75.28 4.69
N GLY A 574 30.72 -75.65 4.21
CA GLY A 574 29.43 -75.42 4.87
C GLY A 574 28.58 -76.69 4.84
N GLY A 575 27.79 -76.92 5.89
CA GLY A 575 26.73 -77.94 5.83
C GLY A 575 25.53 -77.44 5.02
N ASP A 576 24.34 -77.99 5.28
CA ASP A 576 23.12 -77.48 4.67
C ASP A 576 22.74 -76.09 5.24
N GLY A 577 22.23 -75.20 4.40
CA GLY A 577 21.82 -73.84 4.75
C GLY A 577 22.01 -72.85 3.62
N ASN A 578 21.63 -71.59 3.88
CA ASN A 578 21.85 -70.52 2.91
C ASN A 578 23.14 -69.76 3.23
N PHE A 579 23.94 -69.47 2.22
CA PHE A 579 25.28 -68.89 2.40
C PHE A 579 25.56 -67.75 1.43
N ILE A 580 26.37 -66.80 1.86
CA ILE A 580 27.01 -65.81 0.99
C ILE A 580 28.52 -65.97 1.21
N VAL A 581 29.31 -66.14 0.16
CA VAL A 581 30.76 -66.37 0.25
C VAL A 581 31.47 -65.47 -0.76
N CYS A 582 32.34 -64.57 -0.31
CA CYS A 582 33.12 -63.67 -1.16
C CYS A 582 34.62 -63.83 -0.83
N LEU A 583 35.43 -64.45 -1.69
CA LEU A 583 36.79 -64.89 -1.35
C LEU A 583 37.89 -63.94 -1.81
N GLY A 584 37.77 -63.31 -2.99
CA GLY A 584 38.76 -62.37 -3.50
C GLY A 584 39.75 -63.03 -4.45
N SER A 585 41.05 -62.71 -4.39
CA SER A 585 42.03 -63.34 -5.30
C SER A 585 42.75 -64.51 -4.65
N GLY A 586 42.89 -65.63 -5.33
CA GLY A 586 43.40 -66.88 -4.75
C GLY A 586 43.03 -68.07 -5.62
N ASN A 587 43.63 -69.25 -5.39
CA ASN A 587 43.07 -70.50 -5.89
C ASN A 587 42.26 -71.14 -4.77
N ASP A 588 40.96 -70.95 -4.82
CA ASP A 588 40.08 -71.18 -3.70
C ASP A 588 39.31 -72.48 -3.83
N LYS A 589 38.83 -72.98 -2.69
CA LYS A 589 37.98 -74.15 -2.62
C LYS A 589 36.77 -73.89 -1.74
N VAL A 590 35.59 -73.95 -2.35
CA VAL A 590 34.28 -73.84 -1.69
C VAL A 590 33.55 -75.19 -1.78
N ASP A 591 33.02 -75.65 -0.66
CA ASP A 591 32.27 -76.91 -0.55
C ASP A 591 31.08 -76.70 0.40
N LEU A 592 29.90 -76.40 -0.15
CA LEU A 592 28.67 -76.12 0.60
C LEU A 592 27.64 -77.24 0.37
N GLY A 593 26.86 -77.55 1.41
CA GLY A 593 25.76 -78.50 1.35
C GLY A 593 24.53 -77.96 0.62
N ASP A 594 23.36 -78.56 0.88
CA ASP A 594 22.09 -78.14 0.26
C ASP A 594 21.62 -76.78 0.83
N GLY A 595 20.93 -75.98 0.00
CA GLY A 595 20.42 -74.65 0.34
C GLY A 595 20.88 -73.59 -0.66
N ASP A 596 20.33 -72.37 -0.53
CA ASP A 596 20.60 -71.33 -1.51
C ASP A 596 21.96 -70.66 -1.27
N ALA A 597 22.76 -70.49 -2.33
CA ALA A 597 24.13 -69.98 -2.19
C ALA A 597 24.42 -68.81 -3.14
N VAL A 598 25.04 -67.76 -2.62
CA VAL A 598 25.74 -66.75 -3.42
C VAL A 598 27.24 -66.94 -3.18
N VAL A 599 28.00 -67.26 -4.22
CA VAL A 599 29.44 -67.46 -4.14
C VAL A 599 30.13 -66.56 -5.14
N ASP A 600 31.02 -65.70 -4.68
CA ASP A 600 32.04 -65.03 -5.48
C ASP A 600 33.41 -65.55 -5.03
N ALA A 601 33.96 -66.47 -5.82
CA ALA A 601 35.31 -66.99 -5.61
C ALA A 601 36.39 -65.99 -6.07
N GLY A 602 36.02 -64.95 -6.82
CA GLY A 602 36.93 -63.94 -7.34
C GLY A 602 37.92 -64.50 -8.37
N ALA A 603 39.21 -64.15 -8.26
CA ALA A 603 40.20 -64.41 -9.30
C ALA A 603 41.23 -65.48 -8.93
N GLY A 604 41.37 -66.50 -9.76
CA GLY A 604 42.37 -67.56 -9.72
C GLY A 604 41.78 -68.87 -10.24
N ASN A 605 42.41 -70.02 -9.98
CA ASN A 605 41.86 -71.30 -10.43
C ASN A 605 41.04 -71.92 -9.30
N ASP A 606 39.75 -71.59 -9.29
CA ASP A 606 38.86 -71.88 -8.17
C ASP A 606 38.09 -73.18 -8.35
N LYS A 607 37.71 -73.77 -7.22
CA LYS A 607 36.87 -74.97 -7.16
C LYS A 607 35.67 -74.71 -6.28
N VAL A 608 34.53 -74.51 -6.91
CA VAL A 608 33.26 -74.26 -6.22
C VAL A 608 32.39 -75.50 -6.34
N THR A 609 31.95 -76.01 -5.20
CA THR A 609 30.94 -77.07 -5.11
C THR A 609 29.83 -76.62 -4.17
N VAL A 610 28.61 -76.62 -4.68
CA VAL A 610 27.39 -76.34 -3.91
C VAL A 610 26.40 -77.50 -4.08
N GLY A 611 25.63 -77.81 -3.03
CA GLY A 611 24.61 -78.87 -3.04
C GLY A 611 23.39 -78.48 -3.86
N ASN A 612 22.23 -79.08 -3.58
CA ASN A 612 20.96 -78.71 -4.20
C ASN A 612 20.44 -77.36 -3.67
N GLY A 613 19.73 -76.59 -4.46
CA GLY A 613 19.23 -75.25 -4.11
C GLY A 613 19.24 -74.32 -5.32
N GLY A 614 18.91 -73.04 -5.13
CA GLY A 614 19.13 -72.01 -6.14
C GLY A 614 20.31 -71.11 -5.78
N GLY A 615 20.94 -70.45 -6.74
CA GLY A 615 22.05 -69.59 -6.37
C GLY A 615 22.71 -68.82 -7.50
N THR A 616 23.64 -67.94 -7.11
CA THR A 616 24.47 -67.18 -8.04
C THR A 616 25.94 -67.48 -7.74
N LEU A 617 26.69 -67.94 -8.75
CA LEU A 617 28.06 -68.41 -8.62
C LEU A 617 28.98 -67.63 -9.59
N PHE A 618 29.98 -66.94 -9.05
CA PHE A 618 30.99 -66.18 -9.77
C PHE A 618 32.40 -66.72 -9.47
N SER A 619 33.24 -66.91 -10.48
CA SER A 619 34.66 -67.27 -10.32
C SER A 619 35.62 -66.49 -11.26
N MET A 620 35.12 -65.39 -11.83
CA MET A 620 35.82 -64.37 -12.63
C MET A 620 36.96 -64.79 -13.57
N PHE A 621 38.21 -64.96 -13.13
CA PHE A 621 39.35 -65.16 -14.02
C PHE A 621 40.17 -66.37 -13.58
N GLY A 622 40.59 -67.22 -14.52
CA GLY A 622 41.40 -68.40 -14.26
C GLY A 622 40.71 -69.68 -14.74
N ASN A 623 41.34 -70.85 -14.62
CA ASN A 623 40.71 -72.11 -15.03
C ASN A 623 39.92 -72.69 -13.87
N ASN A 624 38.63 -72.44 -13.85
CA ASN A 624 37.74 -72.73 -12.74
C ASN A 624 37.04 -74.08 -12.90
N THR A 625 36.60 -74.63 -11.78
CA THR A 625 35.71 -75.80 -11.75
C THR A 625 34.52 -75.49 -10.86
N ILE A 626 33.33 -75.44 -11.46
CA ILE A 626 32.06 -75.24 -10.76
C ILE A 626 31.23 -76.52 -10.86
N ILE A 627 30.72 -76.97 -9.72
CA ILE A 627 29.79 -78.08 -9.60
C ILE A 627 28.61 -77.61 -8.74
N ALA A 628 27.43 -77.51 -9.32
CA ALA A 628 26.19 -77.21 -8.59
C ALA A 628 25.24 -78.42 -8.64
N GLY A 629 24.44 -78.59 -7.60
CA GLY A 629 23.41 -79.63 -7.51
C GLY A 629 22.15 -79.29 -8.31
N ASP A 630 21.02 -79.90 -7.94
CA ASP A 630 19.73 -79.61 -8.54
C ASP A 630 19.18 -78.25 -8.04
N GLY A 631 18.52 -77.50 -8.92
CA GLY A 631 17.86 -76.21 -8.70
C GLY A 631 18.37 -75.17 -9.70
N GLY A 632 17.76 -73.97 -9.72
CA GLY A 632 18.10 -72.96 -10.72
C GLY A 632 19.30 -72.11 -10.32
N TYR A 633 20.39 -72.20 -11.08
CA TYR A 633 21.63 -71.48 -10.84
C TYR A 633 21.91 -70.43 -11.92
N THR A 634 22.48 -69.31 -11.50
CA THR A 634 23.18 -68.37 -12.38
C THR A 634 24.68 -68.54 -12.17
N VAL A 635 25.43 -68.90 -13.21
CA VAL A 635 26.86 -69.19 -13.13
C VAL A 635 27.63 -68.27 -14.07
N THR A 636 28.73 -67.68 -13.62
CA THR A 636 29.63 -66.86 -14.46
C THR A 636 31.09 -67.11 -14.10
N THR A 637 31.88 -67.66 -15.04
CA THR A 637 33.30 -68.02 -14.78
C THR A 637 34.32 -67.10 -15.42
N GLY A 638 33.90 -66.21 -16.33
CA GLY A 638 34.74 -65.22 -17.01
C GLY A 638 35.85 -65.83 -17.86
N ALA A 639 37.10 -65.35 -17.79
CA ALA A 639 38.15 -65.79 -18.74
C ALA A 639 39.01 -66.94 -18.19
N GLY A 640 39.12 -68.04 -18.93
CA GLY A 640 39.93 -69.23 -18.64
C GLY A 640 39.36 -70.49 -19.30
N ASN A 641 40.04 -71.64 -19.16
CA ASN A 641 39.45 -72.91 -19.60
C ASN A 641 38.65 -73.50 -18.45
N ASP A 642 37.36 -73.18 -18.38
CA ASP A 642 36.52 -73.52 -17.25
C ASP A 642 35.82 -74.86 -17.42
N LYS A 643 35.49 -75.48 -16.29
CA LYS A 643 34.65 -76.68 -16.23
C LYS A 643 33.45 -76.43 -15.36
N ILE A 644 32.27 -76.38 -15.98
CA ILE A 644 31.00 -76.09 -15.32
C ILE A 644 30.12 -77.34 -15.41
N THR A 645 29.55 -77.74 -14.28
CA THR A 645 28.53 -78.78 -14.22
C THR A 645 27.43 -78.33 -13.29
N THR A 646 26.20 -78.26 -13.78
CA THR A 646 25.01 -78.00 -12.97
C THR A 646 24.10 -79.23 -12.98
N GLY A 647 23.14 -79.28 -12.06
CA GLY A 647 22.19 -80.37 -11.89
C GLY A 647 20.90 -80.14 -12.65
N SER A 648 19.79 -80.66 -12.14
CA SER A 648 18.48 -80.44 -12.75
C SER A 648 17.91 -79.09 -12.30
N GLY A 649 17.52 -78.20 -13.20
CA GLY A 649 17.03 -76.86 -12.92
C GLY A 649 17.00 -76.04 -14.22
N ALA A 650 16.35 -74.87 -14.22
CA ALA A 650 16.53 -73.93 -15.33
C ALA A 650 17.72 -73.04 -14.98
N ASP A 651 18.87 -73.29 -15.61
CA ASP A 651 20.13 -72.63 -15.31
C ASP A 651 20.45 -71.51 -16.31
N THR A 652 21.21 -70.51 -15.86
CA THR A 652 21.80 -69.48 -16.72
C THR A 652 23.31 -69.50 -16.54
N ILE A 653 24.06 -69.86 -17.57
CA ILE A 653 25.50 -70.09 -17.50
C ILE A 653 26.20 -69.17 -18.49
N ASP A 654 27.12 -68.34 -18.01
CA ASP A 654 28.11 -67.62 -18.82
C ASP A 654 29.51 -68.18 -18.53
N ALA A 655 30.01 -69.00 -19.45
CA ALA A 655 31.34 -69.61 -19.35
C ALA A 655 32.47 -68.66 -19.79
N GLY A 656 32.14 -67.46 -20.30
CA GLY A 656 33.11 -66.46 -20.74
C GLY A 656 34.11 -66.93 -21.82
N ASP A 657 35.31 -66.35 -21.81
CA ASP A 657 36.36 -66.59 -22.82
C ASP A 657 37.25 -67.78 -22.43
N GLY A 658 37.61 -68.65 -23.37
CA GLY A 658 38.55 -69.76 -23.23
C GLY A 658 37.98 -71.07 -23.75
N ASN A 659 38.69 -72.20 -23.62
CA ASN A 659 38.14 -73.49 -24.05
C ASN A 659 37.34 -74.12 -22.92
N ASN A 660 36.05 -73.85 -22.87
CA ASN A 660 35.20 -74.23 -21.76
C ASN A 660 34.58 -75.61 -21.95
N LYS A 661 34.27 -76.25 -20.83
CA LYS A 661 33.45 -77.46 -20.80
C LYS A 661 32.23 -77.22 -19.90
N VAL A 662 31.04 -77.20 -20.49
CA VAL A 662 29.77 -77.02 -19.79
C VAL A 662 28.90 -78.26 -19.95
N ASP A 663 28.44 -78.80 -18.82
CA ASP A 663 27.41 -79.84 -18.74
C ASP A 663 26.27 -79.27 -17.87
N ALA A 664 25.17 -78.80 -18.47
CA ALA A 664 24.14 -78.02 -17.76
C ALA A 664 23.07 -78.85 -17.03
N GLY A 665 23.07 -80.17 -17.21
CA GLY A 665 22.21 -81.05 -16.42
C GLY A 665 20.81 -81.21 -17.01
N GLY A 666 19.76 -80.77 -16.37
CA GLY A 666 18.42 -81.00 -16.93
C GLY A 666 17.40 -79.95 -16.56
N GLY A 667 16.72 -79.38 -17.54
CA GLY A 667 15.80 -78.27 -17.41
C GLY A 667 15.97 -77.41 -18.65
N ASP A 668 15.31 -76.25 -18.68
CA ASP A 668 15.43 -75.36 -19.84
C ASP A 668 16.56 -74.36 -19.55
N ASP A 669 17.76 -74.63 -20.09
CA ASP A 669 18.96 -73.88 -19.75
C ASP A 669 19.29 -72.75 -20.75
N SER A 670 19.95 -71.70 -20.26
CA SER A 670 20.50 -70.62 -21.09
C SER A 670 22.02 -70.55 -20.92
N ILE A 671 22.76 -71.00 -21.94
CA ILE A 671 24.21 -71.15 -21.88
C ILE A 671 24.87 -70.21 -22.89
N MET A 672 25.81 -69.41 -22.43
CA MET A 672 26.63 -68.53 -23.23
C MET A 672 28.11 -68.81 -22.97
N ALA A 673 28.89 -68.88 -24.05
CA ALA A 673 30.34 -68.77 -24.03
C ALA A 673 30.75 -67.67 -25.02
N GLN A 674 31.99 -67.20 -24.89
CA GLN A 674 32.51 -66.10 -25.70
C GLN A 674 33.52 -66.61 -26.75
N GLY A 675 34.82 -66.34 -26.65
CA GLY A 675 35.81 -66.87 -27.58
C GLY A 675 36.46 -68.16 -27.10
N GLY A 676 36.75 -69.13 -27.97
CA GLY A 676 37.47 -70.37 -27.62
C GLY A 676 36.96 -71.61 -28.36
N ASN A 677 37.50 -72.78 -28.05
CA ASN A 677 36.96 -74.05 -28.54
C ASN A 677 36.18 -74.73 -27.41
N ASP A 678 34.88 -74.48 -27.38
CA ASP A 678 34.00 -74.88 -26.28
C ASP A 678 33.35 -76.24 -26.52
N LYS A 679 33.10 -76.96 -25.43
CA LYS A 679 32.28 -78.16 -25.40
C LYS A 679 31.10 -77.95 -24.47
N ILE A 680 29.92 -77.74 -25.06
CA ILE A 680 28.68 -77.43 -24.33
C ILE A 680 27.69 -78.57 -24.52
N ASN A 681 27.07 -78.98 -23.42
CA ASN A 681 26.07 -80.01 -23.39
C ASN A 681 24.91 -79.58 -22.49
N GLY A 682 23.81 -79.11 -23.10
CA GLY A 682 22.59 -78.72 -22.37
C GLY A 682 21.87 -79.91 -21.73
N GLN A 683 22.16 -81.12 -22.24
CA GLN A 683 21.61 -82.37 -21.76
C GLN A 683 20.07 -82.47 -21.91
N GLY A 684 19.29 -82.27 -20.85
CA GLY A 684 17.89 -82.67 -20.81
C GLY A 684 16.91 -81.54 -20.61
N GLY A 685 16.40 -80.94 -21.68
CA GLY A 685 15.31 -79.96 -21.67
C GLY A 685 15.34 -79.16 -22.96
N THR A 686 14.86 -77.91 -22.94
CA THR A 686 14.99 -76.97 -24.06
C THR A 686 16.05 -75.92 -23.73
N ASP A 687 17.23 -76.08 -24.32
CA ASP A 687 18.46 -75.41 -23.93
C ASP A 687 18.89 -74.40 -24.99
N THR A 688 18.92 -73.12 -24.66
CA THR A 688 19.45 -72.08 -25.57
C THR A 688 20.96 -71.96 -25.39
N CYS A 689 21.74 -72.32 -26.42
CA CYS A 689 23.20 -72.29 -26.33
C CYS A 689 23.83 -71.34 -27.35
N ASN A 690 24.58 -70.34 -26.87
CA ASN A 690 25.44 -69.50 -27.69
C ASN A 690 26.91 -69.74 -27.34
N ALA A 691 27.62 -70.55 -28.14
CA ALA A 691 29.04 -70.85 -27.91
C ALA A 691 30.01 -69.77 -28.41
N GLY A 692 29.52 -68.64 -28.92
CA GLY A 692 30.36 -67.57 -29.43
C GLY A 692 31.33 -68.00 -30.55
N GLY A 693 32.57 -67.54 -30.51
CA GLY A 693 33.55 -67.70 -31.59
C GLY A 693 34.57 -68.82 -31.35
N GLY A 694 34.90 -69.59 -32.39
CA GLY A 694 35.92 -70.65 -32.38
C GLY A 694 35.38 -72.00 -32.87
N PHE A 695 36.06 -73.10 -32.56
CA PHE A 695 35.64 -74.46 -32.98
C PHE A 695 34.91 -75.18 -31.86
N ASN A 696 33.58 -75.06 -31.88
CA ASN A 696 32.73 -75.48 -30.77
C ASN A 696 32.03 -76.83 -31.04
N VAL A 697 31.80 -77.59 -29.97
CA VAL A 697 31.02 -78.82 -29.97
C VAL A 697 29.83 -78.64 -29.04
N LEU A 698 28.63 -78.58 -29.61
CA LEU A 698 27.38 -78.46 -28.88
C LEU A 698 26.56 -79.75 -29.02
N THR A 699 26.04 -80.25 -27.91
CA THR A 699 25.11 -81.39 -27.85
C THR A 699 23.91 -81.05 -26.99
N SER A 700 22.69 -81.46 -27.39
CA SER A 700 21.45 -81.09 -26.69
C SER A 700 21.35 -79.58 -26.47
N CYS A 701 21.28 -78.82 -27.57
CA CYS A 701 21.19 -77.36 -27.56
C CYS A 701 20.31 -76.94 -28.75
N GLU A 702 19.30 -76.14 -28.46
CA GLU A 702 18.57 -75.33 -29.40
C GLU A 702 19.37 -74.05 -29.71
N LEU A 703 19.56 -73.76 -31.00
CA LEU A 703 20.38 -72.65 -31.50
C LEU A 703 19.53 -71.47 -31.96
#